data_AF-G7WJJ4-F1
#
_entry.id   AF-G7WJJ4-F1
#
_cell.length_a   1.000
_cell.length_b   1.000
_cell.length_c   1.000
_cell.angle_alpha   90.00
_cell.angle_beta   90.00
_cell.angle_gamma   90.00
#
_symmetry.space_group_name_H-M   'P 1'
#
loop_
_entity.id
_entity.type
_entity.pdbx_description
1 polymer ?
#
loop_
_entity_poly.entity_id
_entity_poly.type
_entity_poly.pdbx_seq_one_letter_code
_entity_poly.pdbx_strand_id
1 'polypeptide(L)'
;MGLKKRAPWIGALLSLLLVLTGCSQNQQVIFDAAMKMQDVTSLEQQTTLTFNLSGAGFDSAVQQQVDMASSFLNNAQLDFDSKTTMNQEKTVAKAQVEMNLSMQGMTINMPVWVDSDFSGDTPKLKEVVKLPQVAAASLPSQFAKKEYMVLNPFNMGSANPSSFNFSNLAGLSSLQSQQIDFLTSYAKRFNPDVKVVSKGSQYVETNDGRKLAKIYEVKLNDAELKELIRYTVNNFAQDKEAMTFVKTFMHSILGMNQSSSQGIGLSEFDEAFAEFEENKDEFLDSFNTVMDQLKDVTLLGDQGIELQYAIANGYVVKESGTIDLKVDLAQISKIMAAPGMDEESIAESGPSGTLNLKIDFSTVTSNINKPIDIQIPEVNDTNSFDYMDLMNSMIQASRPERLAGQDSYMTARRIAEEYNGGQCDTIILVSGLNFADALSSSILSKQDNAPVLLVGATVEDSQEAFDYIAMHANPDTKFIIIGGTGIISPAFEAELSKDGYGNVDRLSGVDRYETAMAVVDKANIEPGTPVVVVSGESFPDALSAVSLVAKQYPILLVSHNELPERTKTYLLSSKPAAVYIVGGTAAVSQSVEAQIQELAPSAEVKRLAGNTRFDTAGAVLSELSTNPGTIYLANGFNYSDGIAGSALAAKNGDPILLINPSLSTLPPATEAYLKTLRDSGSHPMIRALGGEAAVPDTLVEQAQSIFSN
;
A
#
# COMPACT_ATOMS: atom_id res chain seq x y z
N MET A 1 -16.37 20.91 7.35
CA MET A 1 -15.54 19.80 6.81
C MET A 1 -16.22 19.31 5.52
N GLY A 2 -15.52 19.27 4.38
CA GLY A 2 -16.17 19.11 3.05
C GLY A 2 -16.80 17.73 2.80
N LEU A 3 -17.86 17.70 1.97
CA LEU A 3 -18.62 16.50 1.55
C LEU A 3 -17.75 15.28 1.18
N LYS A 4 -16.52 15.50 0.68
CA LYS A 4 -15.55 14.45 0.32
C LYS A 4 -15.14 13.54 1.49
N LYS A 5 -15.25 13.98 2.75
CA LYS A 5 -14.95 13.15 3.94
C LYS A 5 -16.15 12.36 4.49
N ARG A 6 -17.39 12.71 4.10
CA ARG A 6 -18.63 12.08 4.60
C ARG A 6 -19.16 10.93 3.71
N ALA A 7 -18.77 10.90 2.44
CA ALA A 7 -19.26 9.94 1.43
C ALA A 7 -18.95 8.45 1.69
N PRO A 8 -17.76 8.04 2.19
CA PRO A 8 -17.46 6.62 2.38
C PRO A 8 -18.32 5.97 3.48
N TRP A 9 -18.66 6.74 4.51
CA TRP A 9 -19.45 6.30 5.67
C TRP A 9 -20.91 6.06 5.32
N ILE A 10 -21.50 6.92 4.47
CA ILE A 10 -22.87 6.78 3.98
C ILE A 10 -23.00 5.53 3.10
N GLY A 11 -21.98 5.22 2.28
CA GLY A 11 -21.93 4.00 1.47
C GLY A 11 -21.84 2.72 2.32
N ALA A 12 -21.03 2.73 3.37
CA ALA A 12 -20.95 1.61 4.33
C ALA A 12 -22.26 1.42 5.11
N LEU A 13 -22.90 2.53 5.53
CA LEU A 13 -24.22 2.52 6.17
C LEU A 13 -25.29 1.90 5.24
N LEU A 14 -25.29 2.26 3.95
CA LEU A 14 -26.22 1.75 2.93
C LEU A 14 -26.01 0.26 2.61
N SER A 15 -24.79 -0.27 2.71
CA SER A 15 -24.51 -1.70 2.51
C SER A 15 -25.08 -2.59 3.63
N LEU A 16 -25.22 -2.05 4.84
CA LEU A 16 -25.81 -2.71 6.01
C LEU A 16 -27.36 -2.75 5.97
N LEU A 17 -27.97 -2.05 5.02
CA LEU A 17 -29.38 -1.66 5.03
C LEU A 17 -30.31 -2.48 4.11
N LEU A 18 -29.80 -3.50 3.40
CA LEU A 18 -30.56 -4.30 2.43
C LEU A 18 -31.25 -5.54 3.01
N VAL A 19 -31.68 -5.50 4.27
CA VAL A 19 -32.55 -6.54 4.82
C VAL A 19 -34.01 -6.14 4.57
N LEU A 20 -34.67 -6.80 3.62
CA LEU A 20 -36.13 -6.72 3.47
C LEU A 20 -36.77 -7.30 4.75
N THR A 21 -37.48 -6.47 5.51
CA THR A 21 -37.96 -6.83 6.87
C THR A 21 -39.41 -7.31 6.91
N GLY A 22 -39.75 -8.00 8.00
CA GLY A 22 -40.90 -8.86 8.20
C GLY A 22 -42.23 -8.25 8.66
N CYS A 23 -42.58 -7.02 8.25
CA CYS A 23 -43.81 -6.40 8.79
C CYS A 23 -45.13 -6.97 8.26
N SER A 24 -45.14 -7.59 7.08
CA SER A 24 -46.25 -8.41 6.58
C SER A 24 -45.96 -9.90 6.74
N GLN A 25 -47.01 -10.73 6.80
CA GLN A 25 -46.86 -12.19 6.95
C GLN A 25 -45.92 -12.79 5.89
N ASN A 26 -45.98 -12.33 4.64
CA ASN A 26 -45.12 -12.84 3.57
C ASN A 26 -43.67 -12.37 3.69
N GLN A 27 -43.45 -11.11 4.09
CA GLN A 27 -42.09 -10.61 4.36
C GLN A 27 -41.46 -11.34 5.54
N GLN A 28 -42.23 -11.63 6.60
CA GLN A 28 -41.75 -12.36 7.76
C GLN A 28 -41.25 -13.75 7.36
N VAL A 29 -41.90 -14.44 6.41
CA VAL A 29 -41.41 -15.75 5.94
C VAL A 29 -40.05 -15.63 5.24
N ILE A 30 -39.85 -14.61 4.41
CA ILE A 30 -38.54 -14.39 3.75
C ILE A 30 -37.48 -14.06 4.80
N PHE A 31 -37.79 -13.18 5.75
CA PHE A 31 -36.89 -12.83 6.85
C PHE A 31 -36.54 -14.04 7.72
N ASP A 32 -37.53 -14.82 8.16
CA ASP A 32 -37.33 -16.03 8.96
C ASP A 32 -36.48 -17.05 8.21
N ALA A 33 -36.69 -17.19 6.89
CA ALA A 33 -35.88 -18.07 6.07
C ALA A 33 -34.43 -17.58 5.93
N ALA A 34 -34.21 -16.28 5.74
CA ALA A 34 -32.88 -15.68 5.71
C ALA A 34 -32.16 -15.82 7.06
N MET A 35 -32.86 -15.64 8.18
CA MET A 35 -32.32 -15.88 9.52
C MET A 35 -31.98 -17.36 9.71
N LYS A 36 -32.86 -18.28 9.29
CA LYS A 36 -32.59 -19.72 9.36
C LYS A 36 -31.39 -20.15 8.51
N MET A 37 -31.14 -19.47 7.39
CA MET A 37 -29.93 -19.70 6.58
C MET A 37 -28.65 -19.34 7.34
N GLN A 38 -28.69 -18.45 8.34
CA GLN A 38 -27.54 -18.16 9.20
C GLN A 38 -27.17 -19.35 10.08
N ASP A 39 -28.08 -20.27 10.40
CA ASP A 39 -27.79 -21.45 11.22
C ASP A 39 -27.19 -22.62 10.42
N VAL A 40 -27.00 -22.43 9.11
CA VAL A 40 -26.52 -23.50 8.23
C VAL A 40 -25.03 -23.72 8.42
N THR A 41 -24.65 -24.96 8.73
CA THR A 41 -23.25 -25.36 8.89
C THR A 41 -22.64 -25.92 7.61
N SER A 42 -23.47 -26.28 6.62
CA SER A 42 -22.99 -26.71 5.32
C SER A 42 -24.02 -26.50 4.22
N LEU A 43 -23.58 -26.12 3.02
CA LEU A 43 -24.46 -25.95 1.86
C LEU A 43 -23.66 -25.98 0.55
N GLU A 44 -24.36 -26.28 -0.55
CA GLU A 44 -23.89 -26.06 -1.91
C GLU A 44 -24.78 -25.04 -2.60
N GLN A 45 -24.18 -24.08 -3.30
CA GLN A 45 -24.89 -23.08 -4.11
C GLN A 45 -24.40 -23.10 -5.54
N GLN A 46 -25.34 -23.01 -6.48
CA GLN A 46 -25.05 -22.77 -7.88
C GLN A 46 -25.73 -21.47 -8.30
N THR A 47 -24.93 -20.47 -8.63
CA THR A 47 -25.41 -19.16 -9.05
C THR A 47 -25.02 -18.90 -10.48
N THR A 48 -26.00 -18.68 -11.35
CA THR A 48 -25.79 -18.21 -12.73
C THR A 48 -26.13 -16.73 -12.81
N LEU A 49 -25.27 -15.93 -13.42
CA LEU A 49 -25.52 -14.54 -13.78
C LEU A 49 -25.37 -14.35 -15.27
N THR A 50 -26.30 -13.60 -15.86
CA THR A 50 -26.22 -13.14 -17.24
C THR A 50 -26.46 -11.65 -17.31
N PHE A 51 -25.80 -11.00 -18.26
CA PHE A 51 -25.79 -9.55 -18.38
C PHE A 51 -26.35 -9.14 -19.72
N ASN A 52 -27.09 -8.03 -19.74
CA ASN A 52 -27.48 -7.36 -20.96
C ASN A 52 -27.21 -5.86 -20.81
N LEU A 53 -26.13 -5.39 -21.41
CA LEU A 53 -25.76 -3.99 -21.50
C LEU A 53 -26.20 -3.44 -22.86
N SER A 54 -26.83 -2.28 -22.84
CA SER A 54 -27.11 -1.45 -24.02
C SER A 54 -26.88 0.01 -23.69
N GLY A 55 -26.56 0.82 -24.70
CA GLY A 55 -26.53 2.27 -24.52
C GLY A 55 -26.57 3.02 -25.84
N ALA A 56 -27.06 4.25 -25.79
CA ALA A 56 -27.25 5.08 -26.98
C ALA A 56 -27.17 6.57 -26.63
N GLY A 57 -26.91 7.40 -27.65
CA GLY A 57 -26.93 8.86 -27.51
C GLY A 57 -25.65 9.44 -26.92
N PHE A 58 -24.55 8.69 -26.96
CA PHE A 58 -23.23 9.18 -26.60
C PHE A 58 -22.50 9.75 -27.82
N ASP A 59 -21.48 10.57 -27.59
CA ASP A 59 -20.52 10.94 -28.63
C ASP A 59 -19.86 9.71 -29.25
N SER A 60 -19.52 9.80 -30.55
CA SER A 60 -19.04 8.65 -31.35
C SER A 60 -17.94 7.80 -30.69
N ALA A 61 -16.95 8.43 -30.05
CA ALA A 61 -15.85 7.74 -29.37
C ALA A 61 -16.33 6.92 -28.16
N VAL A 62 -17.26 7.47 -27.38
CA VAL A 62 -17.83 6.81 -26.20
C VAL A 62 -18.81 5.73 -26.63
N GLN A 63 -19.64 5.99 -27.65
CA GLN A 63 -20.57 5.01 -28.21
C GLN A 63 -19.82 3.74 -28.66
N GLN A 64 -18.67 3.89 -29.33
CA GLN A 64 -17.85 2.76 -29.74
C GLN A 64 -17.36 1.91 -28.54
N GLN A 65 -17.01 2.55 -27.42
CA GLN A 65 -16.61 1.84 -26.20
C GLN A 65 -17.80 1.11 -25.56
N VAL A 66 -18.97 1.74 -25.52
CA VAL A 66 -20.21 1.13 -25.03
C VAL A 66 -20.58 -0.08 -25.88
N ASP A 67 -20.56 0.04 -27.22
CA ASP A 67 -20.86 -1.06 -28.13
C ASP A 67 -19.90 -2.25 -27.94
N MET A 68 -18.61 -1.98 -27.72
CA MET A 68 -17.61 -2.99 -27.42
C MET A 68 -17.90 -3.69 -26.08
N ALA A 69 -18.19 -2.93 -25.02
CA ALA A 69 -18.54 -3.47 -23.71
C ALA A 69 -19.83 -4.29 -23.75
N SER A 70 -20.85 -3.81 -24.48
CA SER A 70 -22.10 -4.51 -24.73
C SER A 70 -21.88 -5.84 -25.45
N SER A 71 -21.07 -5.85 -26.52
CA SER A 71 -20.74 -7.08 -27.23
C SER A 71 -20.04 -8.10 -26.33
N PHE A 72 -19.24 -7.65 -25.35
CA PHE A 72 -18.58 -8.53 -24.40
C PHE A 72 -19.58 -9.07 -23.36
N LEU A 73 -20.26 -8.18 -22.63
CA LEU A 73 -21.16 -8.56 -21.53
C LEU A 73 -22.39 -9.36 -21.99
N ASN A 74 -22.96 -9.03 -23.15
CA ASN A 74 -24.18 -9.70 -23.64
C ASN A 74 -23.93 -11.15 -24.07
N ASN A 75 -22.67 -11.52 -24.27
CA ASN A 75 -22.24 -12.88 -24.57
C ASN A 75 -21.57 -13.56 -23.37
N ALA A 76 -21.54 -12.90 -22.21
CA ALA A 76 -20.94 -13.41 -21.00
C ALA A 76 -21.99 -14.08 -20.10
N GLN A 77 -21.67 -15.28 -19.64
CA GLN A 77 -22.36 -15.95 -18.54
C GLN A 77 -21.34 -16.24 -17.45
N LEU A 78 -21.71 -15.92 -16.21
CA LEU A 78 -20.87 -16.16 -15.04
C LEU A 78 -21.58 -17.14 -14.12
N ASP A 79 -20.97 -18.32 -13.95
CA ASP A 79 -21.47 -19.35 -13.04
C ASP A 79 -20.55 -19.47 -11.83
N PHE A 80 -21.15 -19.55 -10.65
CA PHE A 80 -20.48 -19.77 -9.38
C PHE A 80 -21.03 -21.03 -8.74
N ASP A 81 -20.19 -22.07 -8.67
CA ASP A 81 -20.51 -23.28 -7.92
C ASP A 81 -19.73 -23.26 -6.60
N SER A 82 -20.42 -23.04 -5.49
CA SER A 82 -19.82 -22.97 -4.17
C SER A 82 -20.19 -24.15 -3.29
N LYS A 83 -19.24 -24.55 -2.47
CA LYS A 83 -19.38 -25.53 -1.39
C LYS A 83 -18.83 -24.90 -0.13
N THR A 84 -19.60 -24.96 0.95
CA THR A 84 -19.18 -24.39 2.23
C THR A 84 -19.46 -25.37 3.35
N THR A 85 -18.52 -25.48 4.28
CA THR A 85 -18.68 -26.19 5.56
C THR A 85 -18.10 -25.35 6.68
N MET A 86 -18.79 -25.29 7.82
CA MET A 86 -18.35 -24.57 9.02
C MET A 86 -18.79 -25.29 10.30
N ASN A 87 -18.11 -25.01 11.42
CA ASN A 87 -18.58 -25.44 12.74
C ASN A 87 -19.76 -24.59 13.24
N GLN A 88 -20.40 -25.02 14.32
CA GLN A 88 -21.55 -24.31 14.89
C GLN A 88 -21.18 -22.91 15.39
N GLU A 89 -19.95 -22.75 15.88
CA GLU A 89 -19.42 -21.47 16.35
C GLU A 89 -18.97 -20.55 15.20
N LYS A 90 -18.96 -21.05 13.96
CA LYS A 90 -18.52 -20.35 12.73
C LYS A 90 -17.10 -19.80 12.78
N THR A 91 -16.26 -20.38 13.65
CA THR A 91 -14.85 -20.03 13.81
C THR A 91 -13.94 -20.87 12.91
N VAL A 92 -14.41 -22.02 12.43
CA VAL A 92 -13.68 -22.90 11.53
C VAL A 92 -14.53 -23.11 10.28
N ALA A 93 -14.00 -22.79 9.11
CA ALA A 93 -14.70 -22.96 7.86
C ALA A 93 -13.78 -23.41 6.72
N LYS A 94 -14.37 -24.14 5.79
CA LYS A 94 -13.78 -24.44 4.48
C LYS A 94 -14.77 -24.04 3.40
N ALA A 95 -14.25 -23.45 2.34
CA ALA A 95 -15.03 -23.14 1.15
C ALA A 95 -14.27 -23.52 -0.12
N GLN A 96 -15.02 -23.92 -1.13
CA GLN A 96 -14.56 -24.03 -2.51
C GLN A 96 -15.54 -23.25 -3.38
N VAL A 97 -15.03 -22.41 -4.28
CA VAL A 97 -15.83 -21.68 -5.25
C VAL A 97 -15.23 -21.93 -6.63
N GLU A 98 -16.01 -22.50 -7.54
CA GLU A 98 -15.65 -22.62 -8.95
C GLU A 98 -16.30 -21.45 -9.70
N MET A 99 -15.47 -20.49 -10.12
CA MET A 99 -15.91 -19.35 -10.92
C MET A 99 -15.71 -19.71 -12.41
N ASN A 100 -16.80 -19.79 -13.15
CA ASN A 100 -16.80 -20.12 -14.58
C ASN A 100 -17.31 -18.92 -15.39
N LEU A 101 -16.41 -18.27 -16.13
CA LEU A 101 -16.76 -17.22 -17.07
C LEU A 101 -16.83 -17.80 -18.49
N SER A 102 -18.03 -17.90 -19.04
CA SER A 102 -18.27 -18.41 -20.38
C SER A 102 -18.52 -17.28 -21.37
N MET A 103 -17.75 -17.23 -22.45
CA MET A 103 -17.79 -16.17 -23.47
C MET A 103 -17.42 -16.70 -24.85
N GLN A 104 -18.28 -16.48 -25.85
CA GLN A 104 -17.99 -16.77 -27.27
C GLN A 104 -17.39 -18.18 -27.53
N GLY A 105 -17.89 -19.19 -26.80
CA GLY A 105 -17.43 -20.59 -26.91
C GLY A 105 -16.15 -20.93 -26.13
N MET A 106 -15.59 -19.97 -25.38
CA MET A 106 -14.52 -20.21 -24.40
C MET A 106 -15.10 -20.19 -22.98
N THR A 107 -14.58 -21.05 -22.10
CA THR A 107 -14.90 -21.01 -20.67
C THR A 107 -13.60 -20.86 -19.89
N ILE A 108 -13.51 -19.79 -19.10
CA ILE A 108 -12.41 -19.55 -18.17
C ILE A 108 -12.88 -20.03 -16.80
N ASN A 109 -12.22 -21.06 -16.29
CA ASN A 109 -12.45 -21.61 -14.96
C ASN A 109 -11.38 -21.09 -14.00
N MET A 110 -11.82 -20.53 -12.87
CA MET A 110 -10.96 -20.01 -11.81
C MET A 110 -11.43 -20.53 -10.44
N PRO A 111 -10.99 -21.72 -10.04
CA PRO A 111 -11.29 -22.27 -8.73
C PRO A 111 -10.56 -21.54 -7.60
N VAL A 112 -11.29 -21.31 -6.50
CA VAL A 112 -10.78 -20.71 -5.27
C VAL A 112 -11.11 -21.63 -4.11
N TRP A 113 -10.16 -21.84 -3.21
CA TRP A 113 -10.34 -22.57 -1.96
C TRP A 113 -9.98 -21.69 -0.78
N VAL A 114 -10.77 -21.74 0.28
CA VAL A 114 -10.53 -21.03 1.53
C VAL A 114 -10.49 -22.04 2.67
N ASP A 115 -9.47 -21.93 3.51
CA ASP A 115 -9.31 -22.68 4.76
C ASP A 115 -9.13 -21.68 5.89
N SER A 116 -10.11 -21.60 6.79
CA SER A 116 -10.08 -20.69 7.93
C SER A 116 -10.28 -21.42 9.26
N ASP A 117 -9.46 -21.05 10.24
CA ASP A 117 -9.57 -21.50 11.62
C ASP A 117 -9.17 -20.35 12.55
N PHE A 118 -10.19 -19.79 13.21
CA PHE A 118 -10.07 -18.71 14.19
C PHE A 118 -10.38 -19.20 15.61
N SER A 119 -10.40 -20.51 15.83
CA SER A 119 -10.81 -21.11 17.11
C SER A 119 -9.67 -21.22 18.14
N GLY A 120 -8.41 -21.12 17.72
CA GLY A 120 -7.22 -21.23 18.58
C GLY A 120 -6.37 -19.96 18.64
N ASP A 121 -5.29 -20.03 19.43
CA ASP A 121 -4.36 -18.90 19.68
C ASP A 121 -3.60 -18.46 18.43
N THR A 122 -3.47 -19.34 17.44
CA THR A 122 -2.83 -19.09 16.15
C THR A 122 -3.91 -19.12 15.05
N PRO A 123 -4.50 -17.97 14.71
CA PRO A 123 -5.50 -17.92 13.65
C PRO A 123 -4.88 -18.32 12.32
N LYS A 124 -5.69 -19.00 11.50
CA LYS A 124 -5.32 -19.48 10.18
C LYS A 124 -6.33 -18.93 9.16
N LEU A 125 -5.82 -18.34 8.10
CA LEU A 125 -6.58 -18.01 6.90
C LEU A 125 -5.67 -18.28 5.71
N LYS A 126 -6.06 -19.24 4.89
CA LYS A 126 -5.35 -19.58 3.66
C LYS A 126 -6.34 -19.61 2.52
N GLU A 127 -6.13 -18.74 1.56
CA GLU A 127 -6.84 -18.75 0.29
C GLU A 127 -5.90 -19.23 -0.81
N VAL A 128 -6.38 -20.18 -1.62
CA VAL A 128 -5.64 -20.74 -2.74
C VAL A 128 -6.46 -20.48 -4.00
N VAL A 129 -5.86 -19.78 -4.96
CA VAL A 129 -6.47 -19.45 -6.24
C VAL A 129 -5.74 -20.21 -7.32
N LYS A 130 -6.44 -21.01 -8.12
CA LYS A 130 -5.85 -21.62 -9.31
C LYS A 130 -5.89 -20.63 -10.46
N LEU A 131 -4.72 -20.32 -11.00
CA LEU A 131 -4.58 -19.29 -12.02
C LEU A 131 -5.02 -19.81 -13.40
N PRO A 132 -5.91 -19.10 -14.10
CA PRO A 132 -6.16 -19.36 -15.52
C PRO A 132 -4.87 -19.15 -16.32
N GLN A 133 -4.64 -19.98 -17.36
CA GLN A 133 -3.44 -19.87 -18.20
C GLN A 133 -3.22 -18.47 -18.78
N VAL A 134 -4.31 -17.80 -19.16
CA VAL A 134 -4.28 -16.42 -19.68
C VAL A 134 -3.76 -15.43 -18.63
N ALA A 135 -4.17 -15.60 -17.37
CA ALA A 135 -3.71 -14.75 -16.27
C ALA A 135 -2.23 -15.05 -15.93
N ALA A 136 -1.85 -16.32 -15.85
CA ALA A 136 -0.47 -16.73 -15.57
C ALA A 136 0.52 -16.17 -16.59
N ALA A 137 0.15 -16.09 -17.88
CA ALA A 137 0.98 -15.52 -18.93
C ALA A 137 1.24 -14.01 -18.81
N SER A 138 0.41 -13.29 -18.05
CA SER A 138 0.56 -11.85 -17.81
C SER A 138 1.40 -11.53 -16.56
N LEU A 139 1.73 -12.53 -15.74
CA LEU A 139 2.52 -12.35 -14.54
C LEU A 139 4.02 -12.24 -14.86
N PRO A 140 4.82 -11.60 -13.99
CA PRO A 140 6.28 -11.65 -14.07
C PRO A 140 6.80 -13.08 -14.25
N SER A 141 7.91 -13.23 -14.98
CA SER A 141 8.43 -14.53 -15.43
C SER A 141 8.66 -15.54 -14.30
N GLN A 142 9.02 -15.07 -13.11
CA GLN A 142 9.20 -15.88 -11.90
C GLN A 142 7.91 -16.56 -11.42
N PHE A 143 6.74 -15.99 -11.74
CA PHE A 143 5.41 -16.52 -11.37
C PHE A 143 4.69 -17.20 -12.54
N ALA A 144 5.08 -16.93 -13.79
CA ALA A 144 4.36 -17.39 -14.98
C ALA A 144 4.22 -18.92 -15.11
N LYS A 145 5.07 -19.71 -14.43
CA LYS A 145 5.01 -21.19 -14.40
C LYS A 145 4.25 -21.76 -13.20
N LYS A 146 3.75 -20.92 -12.31
CA LYS A 146 3.04 -21.34 -11.10
C LYS A 146 1.57 -21.59 -11.43
N GLU A 147 1.02 -22.63 -10.83
CA GLU A 147 -0.39 -23.02 -11.01
C GLU A 147 -1.30 -22.32 -10.00
N TYR A 148 -0.79 -22.08 -8.80
CA TYR A 148 -1.57 -21.52 -7.69
C TYR A 148 -0.96 -20.22 -7.17
N MET A 149 -1.84 -19.29 -6.83
CA MET A 149 -1.51 -18.14 -6.00
C MET A 149 -2.08 -18.39 -4.61
N VAL A 150 -1.27 -18.13 -3.58
CA VAL A 150 -1.66 -18.32 -2.18
C VAL A 150 -1.75 -16.97 -1.51
N LEU A 151 -2.87 -16.69 -0.86
CA LEU A 151 -3.02 -15.54 0.02
C LEU A 151 -3.07 -16.05 1.47
N ASN A 152 -2.08 -15.64 2.25
CA ASN A 152 -2.05 -15.85 3.69
C ASN A 152 -1.70 -14.51 4.37
N PRO A 153 -2.69 -13.79 4.93
CA PRO A 153 -2.43 -12.49 5.55
C PRO A 153 -1.54 -12.58 6.79
N PHE A 154 -1.34 -13.76 7.38
CA PHE A 154 -0.44 -13.97 8.52
C PHE A 154 1.03 -14.14 8.13
N ASN A 155 1.34 -14.32 6.84
CA ASN A 155 2.71 -14.35 6.32
C ASN A 155 3.32 -12.93 6.17
N MET A 156 2.59 -11.87 6.55
CA MET A 156 3.16 -10.52 6.62
C MET A 156 4.29 -10.50 7.67
N GLY A 157 5.53 -10.63 7.23
CA GLY A 157 6.69 -10.33 8.06
C GLY A 157 6.61 -8.91 8.62
N SER A 158 7.28 -8.66 9.74
CA SER A 158 7.34 -7.39 10.49
C SER A 158 7.92 -6.18 9.72
N ALA A 159 8.08 -6.26 8.40
CA ALA A 159 8.77 -5.29 7.55
C ALA A 159 7.83 -4.23 6.94
N ASN A 160 6.53 -4.27 7.24
CA ASN A 160 5.59 -3.22 6.83
C ASN A 160 4.73 -2.80 8.05
N PRO A 161 4.83 -1.55 8.54
CA PRO A 161 4.15 -1.11 9.76
C PRO A 161 2.63 -0.94 9.60
N SER A 162 2.03 -1.33 8.48
CA SER A 162 0.58 -1.34 8.22
C SER A 162 -0.09 -2.66 8.63
N SER A 163 0.46 -3.34 9.65
CA SER A 163 -0.04 -4.64 10.10
C SER A 163 -1.40 -4.49 10.78
N PHE A 164 -2.43 -5.09 10.18
CA PHE A 164 -3.70 -5.39 10.86
C PHE A 164 -3.40 -6.20 12.12
N ASN A 165 -3.90 -5.75 13.28
CA ASN A 165 -3.72 -6.47 14.52
C ASN A 165 -4.82 -7.52 14.66
N PHE A 166 -4.50 -8.75 14.26
CA PHE A 166 -5.39 -9.90 14.33
C PHE A 166 -5.52 -10.50 15.74
N SER A 167 -4.88 -9.94 16.77
CA SER A 167 -5.04 -10.43 18.16
C SER A 167 -6.46 -10.21 18.73
N ASN A 168 -7.26 -9.35 18.09
CA ASN A 168 -8.63 -9.01 18.51
C ASN A 168 -9.72 -9.81 17.75
N LEU A 169 -9.37 -10.85 17.00
CA LEU A 169 -10.30 -11.66 16.21
C LEU A 169 -11.40 -12.36 17.05
N ALA A 170 -11.16 -12.59 18.35
CA ALA A 170 -12.17 -13.11 19.28
C ALA A 170 -13.41 -12.21 19.40
N GLY A 171 -13.31 -10.91 19.08
CA GLY A 171 -14.45 -9.99 19.03
C GLY A 171 -15.37 -10.22 17.82
N LEU A 172 -14.90 -10.84 16.74
CA LEU A 172 -15.70 -11.04 15.52
C LEU A 172 -16.87 -12.02 15.73
N SER A 173 -16.69 -13.06 16.55
CA SER A 173 -17.76 -14.00 16.87
C SER A 173 -18.85 -13.34 17.73
N SER A 174 -18.46 -12.45 18.64
CA SER A 174 -19.41 -11.61 19.40
C SER A 174 -20.16 -10.61 18.51
N LEU A 175 -19.49 -10.05 17.49
CA LEU A 175 -20.11 -9.13 16.53
C LEU A 175 -21.20 -9.82 15.71
N GLN A 176 -20.99 -11.07 15.31
CA GLN A 176 -21.99 -11.82 14.56
C GLN A 176 -23.26 -12.05 15.38
N SER A 177 -23.12 -12.43 16.64
CA SER A 177 -24.26 -12.59 17.55
C SER A 177 -25.00 -11.26 17.74
N GLN A 178 -24.26 -10.17 17.98
CA GLN A 178 -24.82 -8.81 18.09
C GLN A 178 -25.53 -8.37 16.81
N GLN A 179 -25.02 -8.74 15.63
CA GLN A 179 -25.65 -8.47 14.34
C GLN A 179 -26.98 -9.21 14.20
N ILE A 180 -27.03 -10.51 14.55
CA ILE A 180 -28.28 -11.30 14.48
C ILE A 180 -29.33 -10.74 15.43
N ASP A 181 -28.94 -10.40 16.67
CA ASP A 181 -29.82 -9.81 17.66
C ASP A 181 -30.37 -8.46 17.18
N PHE A 182 -29.49 -7.59 16.66
CA PHE A 182 -29.87 -6.32 16.08
C PHE A 182 -30.84 -6.49 14.91
N LEU A 183 -30.53 -7.35 13.92
CA LEU A 183 -31.39 -7.58 12.76
C LEU A 183 -32.77 -8.12 13.17
N THR A 184 -32.82 -9.03 14.13
CA THR A 184 -34.07 -9.59 14.67
C THR A 184 -34.91 -8.53 15.40
N SER A 185 -34.26 -7.64 16.14
CA SER A 185 -34.89 -6.52 16.83
C SER A 185 -35.41 -5.47 15.83
N TYR A 186 -34.55 -5.06 14.89
CA TYR A 186 -34.81 -4.02 13.91
C TYR A 186 -35.91 -4.41 12.92
N ALA A 187 -35.95 -5.68 12.49
CA ALA A 187 -36.97 -6.19 11.59
C ALA A 187 -38.41 -6.06 12.11
N LYS A 188 -38.61 -5.94 13.44
CA LYS A 188 -39.94 -5.76 14.04
C LYS A 188 -40.53 -4.37 13.83
N ARG A 189 -39.71 -3.37 13.51
CA ARG A 189 -40.10 -1.95 13.46
C ARG A 189 -39.71 -1.23 12.17
N PHE A 190 -38.84 -1.81 11.36
CA PHE A 190 -38.61 -1.36 9.99
C PHE A 190 -39.73 -1.89 9.09
N ASN A 191 -40.51 -1.01 8.49
CA ASN A 191 -41.63 -1.36 7.60
C ASN A 191 -41.68 -0.42 6.38
N PRO A 192 -40.99 -0.76 5.28
CA PRO A 192 -40.95 0.09 4.10
C PRO A 192 -42.20 -0.04 3.20
N ASP A 193 -43.24 -0.77 3.64
CA ASP A 193 -44.46 -1.07 2.85
C ASP A 193 -44.18 -1.77 1.49
N VAL A 194 -43.06 -2.49 1.39
CA VAL A 194 -42.70 -3.24 0.18
C VAL A 194 -43.62 -4.44 -0.01
N LYS A 195 -44.34 -4.51 -1.12
CA LYS A 195 -45.30 -5.58 -1.39
C LYS A 195 -44.61 -6.90 -1.71
N VAL A 196 -44.89 -7.93 -0.91
CA VAL A 196 -44.46 -9.32 -1.16
C VAL A 196 -45.65 -10.20 -1.51
N VAL A 197 -45.64 -10.77 -2.72
CA VAL A 197 -46.73 -11.58 -3.26
C VAL A 197 -46.38 -13.07 -3.15
N SER A 198 -47.23 -13.85 -2.48
CA SER A 198 -47.10 -15.31 -2.53
C SER A 198 -47.75 -15.86 -3.82
N LYS A 199 -47.02 -16.70 -4.55
CA LYS A 199 -47.51 -17.39 -5.77
C LYS A 199 -47.98 -18.82 -5.49
N GLY A 200 -48.11 -19.20 -4.22
CA GLY A 200 -48.49 -20.55 -3.80
C GLY A 200 -47.31 -21.54 -3.75
N SER A 201 -47.62 -22.83 -3.65
CA SER A 201 -46.63 -23.90 -3.57
C SER A 201 -46.38 -24.51 -4.95
N GLN A 202 -45.10 -24.68 -5.30
CA GLN A 202 -44.65 -25.24 -6.57
C GLN A 202 -43.48 -26.19 -6.33
N TYR A 203 -43.28 -27.16 -7.22
CA TYR A 203 -42.08 -27.98 -7.18
C TYR A 203 -40.93 -27.24 -7.84
N VAL A 204 -39.79 -27.19 -7.14
CA VAL A 204 -38.54 -26.58 -7.60
C VAL A 204 -37.47 -27.67 -7.65
N GLU A 205 -36.70 -27.69 -8.73
CA GLU A 205 -35.55 -28.60 -8.87
C GLU A 205 -34.35 -28.01 -8.11
N THR A 206 -33.73 -28.84 -7.28
CA THR A 206 -32.43 -28.58 -6.63
C THR A 206 -31.51 -29.77 -6.92
N ASN A 207 -30.20 -29.59 -6.76
CA ASN A 207 -29.23 -30.65 -7.07
C ASN A 207 -29.37 -31.88 -6.17
N ASP A 208 -29.98 -31.73 -4.99
CA ASP A 208 -30.27 -32.81 -4.06
C ASP A 208 -31.73 -33.30 -4.13
N GLY A 209 -32.39 -33.02 -5.27
CA GLY A 209 -33.71 -33.54 -5.64
C GLY A 209 -34.86 -32.55 -5.44
N ARG A 210 -35.92 -32.77 -6.23
CA ARG A 210 -37.13 -31.95 -6.29
C ARG A 210 -37.74 -31.61 -4.91
N LYS A 211 -37.92 -30.32 -4.62
CA LYS A 211 -38.51 -29.82 -3.36
C LYS A 211 -39.87 -29.16 -3.61
N LEU A 212 -40.84 -29.39 -2.73
CA LEU A 212 -42.06 -28.57 -2.71
C LEU A 212 -41.78 -27.28 -1.93
N ALA A 213 -41.78 -26.14 -2.63
CA ALA A 213 -41.44 -24.84 -2.07
C ALA A 213 -42.61 -23.86 -2.19
N LYS A 214 -42.74 -22.96 -1.23
CA LYS A 214 -43.62 -21.78 -1.36
C LYS A 214 -42.86 -20.68 -2.08
N ILE A 215 -43.49 -20.10 -3.09
CA ILE A 215 -42.88 -19.07 -3.93
C ILE A 215 -43.35 -17.68 -3.47
N TYR A 216 -42.40 -16.78 -3.28
CA TYR A 216 -42.61 -15.38 -2.92
C TYR A 216 -41.95 -14.48 -3.96
N GLU A 217 -42.63 -13.41 -4.35
CA GLU A 217 -42.16 -12.46 -5.35
C GLU A 217 -42.15 -11.06 -4.76
N VAL A 218 -41.05 -10.34 -4.98
CA VAL A 218 -40.86 -8.93 -4.65
C VAL A 218 -40.64 -8.20 -5.97
N LYS A 219 -41.36 -7.11 -6.19
CA LYS A 219 -41.14 -6.22 -7.34
C LYS A 219 -41.00 -4.80 -6.85
N LEU A 220 -40.03 -4.09 -7.40
CA LEU A 220 -39.82 -2.67 -7.17
C LEU A 220 -39.65 -1.98 -8.51
N ASN A 221 -40.56 -1.07 -8.82
CA ASN A 221 -40.34 -0.11 -9.90
C ASN A 221 -39.43 1.04 -9.44
N ASP A 222 -39.08 1.92 -10.37
CA ASP A 222 -38.20 3.07 -10.13
C ASP A 222 -38.66 3.98 -8.96
N ALA A 223 -39.96 4.28 -8.88
CA ALA A 223 -40.52 5.12 -7.81
C ALA A 223 -40.51 4.39 -6.46
N GLU A 224 -40.88 3.10 -6.45
CA GLU A 224 -40.87 2.26 -5.25
C GLU A 224 -39.45 2.08 -4.70
N LEU A 225 -38.42 1.95 -5.56
CA LEU A 225 -37.02 1.90 -5.14
C LEU A 225 -36.61 3.22 -4.47
N LYS A 226 -36.93 4.37 -5.05
CA LYS A 226 -36.60 5.68 -4.47
C LYS A 226 -37.26 5.89 -3.11
N GLU A 227 -38.54 5.51 -2.98
CA GLU A 227 -39.24 5.57 -1.70
C GLU A 227 -38.66 4.59 -0.68
N LEU A 228 -38.26 3.39 -1.09
CA LEU A 228 -37.55 2.45 -0.23
C LEU A 228 -36.23 3.05 0.27
N ILE A 229 -35.41 3.64 -0.59
CA ILE A 229 -34.16 4.30 -0.21
C ILE A 229 -34.43 5.45 0.77
N ARG A 230 -35.41 6.31 0.45
CA ARG A 230 -35.81 7.43 1.31
C ARG A 230 -36.24 6.94 2.69
N TYR A 231 -37.15 5.96 2.75
CA TYR A 231 -37.64 5.38 3.99
C TYR A 231 -36.48 4.80 4.80
N THR A 232 -35.62 4.03 4.15
CA THR A 232 -34.53 3.30 4.80
C THR A 232 -33.56 4.24 5.51
N VAL A 233 -33.09 5.28 4.82
CA VAL A 233 -32.17 6.27 5.40
C VAL A 233 -32.81 7.05 6.54
N ASN A 234 -34.05 7.53 6.36
CA ASN A 234 -34.75 8.28 7.40
C ASN A 234 -35.03 7.41 8.64
N ASN A 235 -35.51 6.18 8.45
CA ASN A 235 -35.82 5.27 9.55
C ASN A 235 -34.55 4.91 10.33
N PHE A 236 -33.48 4.51 9.63
CA PHE A 236 -32.25 4.06 10.27
C PHE A 236 -31.55 5.17 11.05
N ALA A 237 -31.43 6.37 10.47
CA ALA A 237 -30.81 7.51 11.15
C ALA A 237 -31.61 7.94 12.42
N GLN A 238 -32.93 7.74 12.42
CA GLN A 238 -33.78 8.06 13.57
C GLN A 238 -33.79 6.94 14.63
N ASP A 239 -33.39 5.71 14.29
CA ASP A 239 -33.41 4.58 15.19
C ASP A 239 -32.17 4.52 16.11
N LYS A 240 -32.40 4.68 17.42
CA LYS A 240 -31.31 4.72 18.40
C LYS A 240 -30.52 3.41 18.51
N GLU A 241 -31.17 2.27 18.36
CA GLU A 241 -30.50 0.98 18.45
C GLU A 241 -29.66 0.74 17.18
N ALA A 242 -30.15 1.15 16.01
CA ALA A 242 -29.38 1.13 14.77
C ALA A 242 -28.13 2.01 14.83
N MET A 243 -28.26 3.25 15.32
CA MET A 243 -27.11 4.14 15.51
C MET A 243 -26.11 3.58 16.53
N THR A 244 -26.60 2.99 17.63
CA THR A 244 -25.75 2.31 18.61
C THR A 244 -24.99 1.15 17.98
N PHE A 245 -25.68 0.32 17.18
CA PHE A 245 -25.07 -0.80 16.49
C PHE A 245 -23.95 -0.35 15.54
N VAL A 246 -24.18 0.69 14.73
CA VAL A 246 -23.14 1.26 13.84
C VAL A 246 -21.92 1.71 14.63
N LYS A 247 -22.12 2.42 15.76
CA LYS A 247 -21.01 2.85 16.62
C LYS A 247 -20.21 1.65 17.14
N THR A 248 -20.88 0.64 17.68
CA THR A 248 -20.24 -0.58 18.20
C THR A 248 -19.51 -1.36 17.11
N PHE A 249 -20.11 -1.49 15.94
CA PHE A 249 -19.52 -2.18 14.79
C PHE A 249 -18.26 -1.46 14.32
N MET A 250 -18.33 -0.14 14.13
CA MET A 250 -17.18 0.67 13.73
C MET A 250 -16.08 0.71 14.79
N HIS A 251 -16.41 0.78 16.08
CA HIS A 251 -15.42 0.65 17.16
C HIS A 251 -14.68 -0.68 17.09
N SER A 252 -15.39 -1.75 16.75
CA SER A 252 -14.78 -3.08 16.62
C SER A 252 -13.87 -3.17 15.40
N ILE A 253 -14.26 -2.57 14.26
CA ILE A 253 -13.41 -2.51 13.06
C ILE A 253 -12.17 -1.63 13.30
N LEU A 254 -12.36 -0.42 13.80
CA LEU A 254 -11.28 0.55 14.01
C LEU A 254 -10.33 0.09 15.13
N GLY A 255 -10.84 -0.61 16.15
CA GLY A 255 -10.03 -1.22 17.21
C GLY A 255 -9.11 -2.36 16.73
N MET A 256 -9.34 -2.92 15.53
CA MET A 256 -8.44 -3.90 14.89
C MET A 256 -7.32 -3.23 14.08
N ASN A 257 -7.43 -1.94 13.76
CA ASN A 257 -6.47 -1.20 12.96
C ASN A 257 -5.66 -0.24 13.85
N GLN A 258 -4.60 -0.74 14.50
CA GLN A 258 -3.75 0.09 15.37
C GLN A 258 -2.64 0.86 14.63
N SER A 259 -2.57 0.76 13.29
CA SER A 259 -1.47 1.34 12.53
C SER A 259 -1.91 1.85 11.17
N SER A 260 -2.51 3.04 11.13
CA SER A 260 -2.44 3.83 9.91
C SER A 260 -2.34 5.31 10.25
N SER A 261 -1.19 5.89 9.92
CA SER A 261 -0.97 7.34 9.77
C SER A 261 -1.82 7.97 8.66
N GLN A 262 -2.78 7.23 8.08
CA GLN A 262 -3.71 7.64 7.03
C GLN A 262 -5.16 7.18 7.27
N GLY A 263 -5.46 6.49 8.37
CA GLY A 263 -6.82 6.02 8.71
C GLY A 263 -7.49 6.89 9.76
N ILE A 264 -8.83 6.88 9.78
CA ILE A 264 -9.62 7.59 10.78
C ILE A 264 -9.46 6.86 12.12
N GLY A 265 -8.82 7.52 13.09
CA GLY A 265 -8.62 6.95 14.43
C GLY A 265 -9.94 6.80 15.20
N LEU A 266 -9.96 5.97 16.26
CA LEU A 266 -11.14 5.81 17.12
C LEU A 266 -11.70 7.14 17.65
N SER A 267 -10.81 8.07 18.04
CA SER A 267 -11.18 9.41 18.50
C SER A 267 -11.79 10.27 17.40
N GLU A 268 -11.19 10.27 16.20
CA GLU A 268 -11.71 11.01 15.05
C GLU A 268 -13.07 10.47 14.61
N PHE A 269 -13.28 9.15 14.69
CA PHE A 269 -14.59 8.55 14.45
C PHE A 269 -15.61 8.98 15.52
N ASP A 270 -15.25 8.96 16.80
CA ASP A 270 -16.16 9.39 17.86
C ASP A 270 -16.58 10.85 17.72
N GLU A 271 -15.65 11.73 17.35
CA GLU A 271 -15.93 13.14 17.05
C GLU A 271 -16.86 13.28 15.83
N ALA A 272 -16.55 12.60 14.72
CA ALA A 272 -17.38 12.65 13.51
C ALA A 272 -18.79 12.06 13.74
N PHE A 273 -18.89 11.01 14.55
CA PHE A 273 -20.16 10.39 14.90
C PHE A 273 -21.00 11.31 15.80
N ALA A 274 -20.38 11.99 16.77
CA ALA A 274 -21.05 13.00 17.59
C ALA A 274 -21.53 14.20 16.75
N GLU A 275 -20.69 14.71 15.84
CA GLU A 275 -21.07 15.78 14.91
C GLU A 275 -22.26 15.36 14.03
N PHE A 276 -22.28 14.10 13.55
CA PHE A 276 -23.43 13.56 12.82
C PHE A 276 -24.69 13.52 13.69
N GLU A 277 -24.61 13.04 14.93
CA GLU A 277 -25.78 12.99 15.83
C GLU A 277 -26.33 14.38 16.15
N GLU A 278 -25.47 15.38 16.33
CA GLU A 278 -25.86 16.77 16.58
C GLU A 278 -26.52 17.42 15.35
N ASN A 279 -26.03 17.13 14.14
CA ASN A 279 -26.49 17.74 12.88
C ASN A 279 -27.38 16.81 12.05
N LYS A 280 -27.95 15.78 12.68
CA LYS A 280 -28.68 14.72 11.98
C LYS A 280 -29.87 15.25 11.19
N ASP A 281 -30.64 16.15 11.78
CA ASP A 281 -31.86 16.67 11.15
C ASP A 281 -31.51 17.50 9.89
N GLU A 282 -30.44 18.31 9.96
CA GLU A 282 -29.93 19.06 8.79
C GLU A 282 -29.41 18.12 7.69
N PHE A 283 -28.75 17.01 8.08
CA PHE A 283 -28.36 15.97 7.15
C PHE A 283 -29.56 15.32 6.47
N LEU A 284 -30.60 14.96 7.24
CA LEU A 284 -31.82 14.35 6.70
C LEU A 284 -32.58 15.32 5.79
N ASP A 285 -32.64 16.61 6.12
CA ASP A 285 -33.24 17.64 5.26
C ASP A 285 -32.48 17.76 3.93
N SER A 286 -31.15 17.79 4.00
CA SER A 286 -30.29 17.81 2.80
C SER A 286 -30.47 16.55 1.95
N PHE A 287 -30.47 15.37 2.56
CA PHE A 287 -30.71 14.10 1.90
C PHE A 287 -32.10 14.05 1.25
N ASN A 288 -33.14 14.47 1.96
CA ASN A 288 -34.51 14.47 1.45
C ASN A 288 -34.71 15.45 0.29
N THR A 289 -33.98 16.57 0.29
CA THR A 289 -33.92 17.52 -0.82
C THR A 289 -33.31 16.87 -2.06
N VAL A 290 -32.21 16.14 -1.92
CA VAL A 290 -31.62 15.37 -3.04
C VAL A 290 -32.57 14.28 -3.53
N MET A 291 -33.24 13.57 -2.61
CA MET A 291 -34.24 12.56 -2.98
C MET A 291 -35.45 13.17 -3.71
N ASP A 292 -35.79 14.44 -3.47
CA ASP A 292 -36.82 15.15 -4.22
C ASP A 292 -36.37 15.46 -5.65
N GLN A 293 -35.10 15.86 -5.83
CA GLN A 293 -34.51 16.04 -7.15
C GLN A 293 -34.42 14.71 -7.92
N LEU A 294 -34.10 13.61 -7.24
CA LEU A 294 -34.02 12.27 -7.83
C LEU A 294 -35.35 11.73 -8.35
N LYS A 295 -36.49 12.33 -7.99
CA LYS A 295 -37.81 11.90 -8.52
C LYS A 295 -37.84 11.91 -10.03
N ASP A 296 -37.21 12.90 -10.64
CA ASP A 296 -37.18 13.11 -12.10
C ASP A 296 -36.02 12.38 -12.81
N VAL A 297 -35.20 11.64 -12.06
CA VAL A 297 -34.07 10.86 -12.61
C VAL A 297 -34.42 9.39 -12.67
N THR A 298 -34.36 8.79 -13.85
CA THR A 298 -34.57 7.36 -14.05
C THR A 298 -33.37 6.59 -13.52
N LEU A 299 -33.60 5.64 -12.60
CA LEU A 299 -32.59 4.73 -12.04
C LEU A 299 -32.82 3.28 -12.47
N LEU A 300 -34.08 2.92 -12.71
CA LEU A 300 -34.48 1.59 -13.17
C LEU A 300 -35.17 1.64 -14.55
N GLY A 301 -34.98 0.59 -15.33
CA GLY A 301 -35.72 0.33 -16.56
C GLY A 301 -37.16 -0.15 -16.30
N ASP A 302 -37.89 -0.47 -17.37
CA ASP A 302 -39.31 -0.82 -17.31
C ASP A 302 -39.59 -2.08 -16.48
N GLN A 303 -38.65 -3.02 -16.43
CA GLN A 303 -38.81 -4.24 -15.63
C GLN A 303 -38.55 -4.00 -14.13
N GLY A 304 -37.77 -2.97 -13.79
CA GLY A 304 -37.41 -2.65 -12.42
C GLY A 304 -36.54 -3.74 -11.76
N ILE A 305 -36.76 -3.95 -10.47
CA ILE A 305 -36.15 -5.04 -9.71
C ILE A 305 -37.23 -6.09 -9.46
N GLU A 306 -37.00 -7.33 -9.88
CA GLU A 306 -37.87 -8.47 -9.63
C GLU A 306 -37.08 -9.57 -8.93
N LEU A 307 -37.52 -9.97 -7.74
CA LEU A 307 -36.88 -11.01 -6.94
C LEU A 307 -37.90 -12.12 -6.65
N GLN A 308 -37.48 -13.36 -6.77
CA GLN A 308 -38.26 -14.53 -6.44
C GLN A 308 -37.51 -15.43 -5.47
N TYR A 309 -38.19 -15.79 -4.38
CA TYR A 309 -37.69 -16.69 -3.36
C TYR A 309 -38.54 -17.97 -3.32
N ALA A 310 -37.89 -19.12 -3.43
CA ALA A 310 -38.49 -20.42 -3.18
C ALA A 310 -38.08 -20.93 -1.81
N ILE A 311 -39.04 -21.04 -0.91
CA ILE A 311 -38.80 -21.43 0.49
C ILE A 311 -39.37 -22.83 0.74
N ALA A 312 -38.49 -23.77 1.09
CA ALA A 312 -38.84 -25.16 1.43
C ALA A 312 -38.28 -25.50 2.82
N ASN A 313 -39.12 -26.06 3.69
CA ASN A 313 -38.76 -26.39 5.08
C ASN A 313 -38.13 -25.20 5.85
N GLY A 314 -38.54 -23.96 5.52
CA GLY A 314 -38.02 -22.73 6.11
C GLY A 314 -36.65 -22.29 5.60
N TYR A 315 -36.07 -22.95 4.58
CA TYR A 315 -34.82 -22.55 3.94
C TYR A 315 -35.10 -21.94 2.56
N VAL A 316 -34.28 -20.97 2.16
CA VAL A 316 -34.26 -20.47 0.79
C VAL A 316 -33.52 -21.49 -0.08
N VAL A 317 -34.28 -22.27 -0.86
CA VAL A 317 -33.74 -23.33 -1.72
C VAL A 317 -33.51 -22.87 -3.16
N LYS A 318 -34.14 -21.77 -3.56
CA LYS A 318 -33.85 -21.07 -4.81
C LYS A 318 -34.13 -19.58 -4.66
N GLU A 319 -33.26 -18.77 -5.22
CA GLU A 319 -33.44 -17.33 -5.40
C GLU A 319 -33.19 -17.00 -6.87
N SER A 320 -34.02 -16.17 -7.48
CA SER A 320 -33.79 -15.73 -8.85
C SER A 320 -34.41 -14.37 -9.07
N GLY A 321 -33.83 -13.58 -9.96
CA GLY A 321 -34.36 -12.26 -10.22
C GLY A 321 -33.74 -11.56 -11.41
N THR A 322 -34.31 -10.39 -11.69
CA THR A 322 -33.81 -9.44 -12.67
C THR A 322 -33.61 -8.11 -11.95
N ILE A 323 -32.46 -7.47 -12.21
CA ILE A 323 -32.19 -6.08 -11.86
C ILE A 323 -32.02 -5.32 -13.17
N ASP A 324 -32.97 -4.46 -13.52
CA ASP A 324 -32.96 -3.65 -14.73
C ASP A 324 -32.57 -2.21 -14.40
N LEU A 325 -31.27 -1.91 -14.47
CA LEU A 325 -30.72 -0.58 -14.19
C LEU A 325 -30.76 0.29 -15.45
N LYS A 326 -31.14 1.55 -15.28
CA LYS A 326 -31.14 2.54 -16.36
C LYS A 326 -30.59 3.85 -15.86
N VAL A 327 -29.62 4.39 -16.57
CA VAL A 327 -28.95 5.65 -16.26
C VAL A 327 -29.04 6.58 -17.46
N ASP A 328 -29.57 7.78 -17.23
CA ASP A 328 -29.56 8.88 -18.19
C ASP A 328 -28.63 9.98 -17.70
N LEU A 329 -27.52 10.19 -18.41
CA LEU A 329 -26.47 11.14 -17.99
C LEU A 329 -26.95 12.59 -18.02
N ALA A 330 -27.91 12.93 -18.90
CA ALA A 330 -28.49 14.26 -18.95
C ALA A 330 -29.41 14.54 -17.76
N GLN A 331 -30.04 13.50 -17.20
CA GLN A 331 -30.84 13.63 -15.98
C GLN A 331 -29.95 13.78 -14.74
N ILE A 332 -28.85 13.02 -14.66
CA ILE A 332 -27.89 13.11 -13.56
C ILE A 332 -27.16 14.46 -13.56
N SER A 333 -26.74 14.96 -14.72
CA SER A 333 -26.02 16.24 -14.83
C SER A 333 -26.84 17.42 -14.29
N LYS A 334 -28.17 17.41 -14.47
CA LYS A 334 -29.08 18.43 -13.91
C LYS A 334 -29.06 18.48 -12.39
N ILE A 335 -28.95 17.34 -11.72
CA ILE A 335 -28.87 17.29 -10.25
C ILE A 335 -27.49 17.73 -9.76
N MET A 336 -26.43 17.40 -10.51
CA MET A 336 -25.05 17.70 -10.11
C MET A 336 -24.60 19.13 -10.43
N ALA A 337 -25.41 19.91 -11.15
CA ALA A 337 -25.07 21.27 -11.53
C ALA A 337 -24.94 22.21 -10.31
N ALA A 338 -23.98 23.14 -10.37
CA ALA A 338 -23.76 24.10 -9.30
C ALA A 338 -24.95 25.09 -9.19
N PRO A 339 -25.29 25.57 -7.98
CA PRO A 339 -26.35 26.55 -7.81
C PRO A 339 -26.10 27.81 -8.66
N GLY A 340 -27.03 28.13 -9.57
CA GLY A 340 -26.97 29.32 -10.43
C GLY A 340 -26.59 29.06 -11.90
N MET A 341 -26.36 27.81 -12.32
CA MET A 341 -26.29 27.44 -13.73
C MET A 341 -27.71 27.32 -14.32
N ASP A 342 -27.94 27.88 -15.50
CA ASP A 342 -29.23 27.74 -16.19
C ASP A 342 -29.35 26.38 -16.91
N GLU A 343 -30.59 25.92 -17.15
CA GLU A 343 -30.84 24.60 -17.74
C GLU A 343 -30.26 24.46 -19.17
N GLU A 344 -30.15 25.56 -19.92
CA GLU A 344 -29.56 25.58 -21.26
C GLU A 344 -28.04 25.34 -21.23
N SER A 345 -27.29 25.99 -20.32
CA SER A 345 -25.84 25.77 -20.22
C SER A 345 -25.47 24.36 -19.75
N ILE A 346 -26.28 23.74 -18.87
CA ILE A 346 -26.09 22.35 -18.43
C ILE A 346 -26.38 21.38 -19.58
N ALA A 347 -27.39 21.66 -20.40
CA ALA A 347 -27.76 20.83 -21.55
C ALA A 347 -26.78 20.96 -22.73
N GLU A 348 -26.15 22.13 -22.93
CA GLU A 348 -25.18 22.35 -24.02
C GLU A 348 -23.76 21.84 -23.70
N SER A 349 -23.40 21.69 -22.42
CA SER A 349 -22.03 21.30 -22.00
C SER A 349 -21.92 19.99 -21.23
N GLY A 350 -23.05 19.39 -20.83
CA GLY A 350 -23.08 18.16 -20.04
C GLY A 350 -22.90 16.88 -20.86
N PRO A 351 -22.42 15.78 -20.25
CA PRO A 351 -22.37 14.48 -20.90
C PRO A 351 -23.79 13.99 -21.26
N SER A 352 -23.94 13.46 -22.47
CA SER A 352 -25.20 12.93 -22.99
C SER A 352 -25.13 11.41 -23.16
N GLY A 353 -26.30 10.77 -23.19
CA GLY A 353 -26.45 9.34 -23.45
C GLY A 353 -27.17 8.60 -22.33
N THR A 354 -27.70 7.43 -22.71
CA THR A 354 -28.42 6.52 -21.83
C THR A 354 -27.72 5.17 -21.82
N LEU A 355 -27.55 4.61 -20.64
CA LEU A 355 -27.02 3.27 -20.41
C LEU A 355 -28.08 2.41 -19.72
N ASN A 356 -28.32 1.20 -20.21
CA ASN A 356 -29.17 0.22 -19.55
C ASN A 356 -28.36 -1.04 -19.29
N LEU A 357 -28.35 -1.51 -18.04
CA LEU A 357 -27.73 -2.75 -17.63
C LEU A 357 -28.77 -3.62 -16.94
N LYS A 358 -29.16 -4.70 -17.61
CA LYS A 358 -29.99 -5.74 -17.04
C LYS A 358 -29.11 -6.90 -16.56
N ILE A 359 -29.36 -7.33 -15.33
CA ILE A 359 -28.68 -8.46 -14.69
C ILE A 359 -29.75 -9.48 -14.33
N ASP A 360 -29.68 -10.66 -14.93
CA ASP A 360 -30.51 -11.79 -14.53
C ASP A 360 -29.65 -12.75 -13.71
N PHE A 361 -30.17 -13.20 -12.58
CA PHE A 361 -29.47 -14.14 -11.70
C PHE A 361 -30.38 -15.27 -11.23
N SER A 362 -29.79 -16.43 -10.97
CA SER A 362 -30.48 -17.58 -10.38
C SER A 362 -29.52 -18.36 -9.50
N THR A 363 -29.82 -18.43 -8.21
CA THR A 363 -29.11 -19.21 -7.19
C THR A 363 -29.95 -20.41 -6.79
N VAL A 364 -29.40 -21.61 -6.88
CA VAL A 364 -30.00 -22.84 -6.35
C VAL A 364 -29.19 -23.29 -5.15
N THR A 365 -29.85 -23.46 -4.01
CA THR A 365 -29.22 -23.94 -2.77
C THR A 365 -29.61 -25.40 -2.54
N SER A 366 -28.61 -26.25 -2.29
CA SER A 366 -28.80 -27.68 -2.07
C SER A 366 -27.90 -28.19 -0.95
N ASN A 367 -28.11 -29.45 -0.54
CA ASN A 367 -27.30 -30.12 0.47
C ASN A 367 -27.15 -29.37 1.80
N ILE A 368 -28.16 -28.58 2.17
CA ILE A 368 -28.22 -27.80 3.42
C ILE A 368 -28.08 -28.74 4.63
N ASN A 369 -27.11 -28.45 5.50
CA ASN A 369 -26.77 -29.20 6.71
C ASN A 369 -26.48 -30.70 6.46
N LYS A 370 -25.94 -31.03 5.28
CA LYS A 370 -25.45 -32.37 4.94
C LYS A 370 -23.92 -32.40 4.88
N PRO A 371 -23.27 -33.57 5.06
CA PRO A 371 -21.84 -33.69 4.87
C PRO A 371 -21.44 -33.29 3.44
N ILE A 372 -20.48 -32.38 3.32
CA ILE A 372 -19.88 -31.93 2.06
C ILE A 372 -18.37 -32.11 2.21
N ASP A 373 -17.75 -32.69 1.19
CA ASP A 373 -16.30 -32.85 1.14
C ASP A 373 -15.67 -31.72 0.32
N ILE A 374 -14.69 -31.03 0.91
CA ILE A 374 -13.94 -29.94 0.28
C ILE A 374 -12.46 -30.31 0.32
N GLN A 375 -11.90 -30.58 -0.86
CA GLN A 375 -10.51 -30.95 -1.05
C GLN A 375 -9.72 -29.72 -1.50
N ILE A 376 -8.84 -29.24 -0.64
CA ILE A 376 -7.97 -28.09 -0.93
C ILE A 376 -6.68 -28.62 -1.56
N PRO A 377 -6.22 -28.07 -2.70
CA PRO A 377 -5.02 -28.55 -3.37
C PRO A 377 -3.77 -28.36 -2.50
N GLU A 378 -2.86 -29.33 -2.56
CA GLU A 378 -1.53 -29.18 -1.96
C GLU A 378 -0.70 -28.17 -2.76
N VAL A 379 -0.19 -27.16 -2.05
CA VAL A 379 0.63 -26.09 -2.61
C VAL A 379 1.99 -26.07 -1.94
N ASN A 380 3.02 -25.77 -2.72
CA ASN A 380 4.42 -25.69 -2.30
C ASN A 380 5.17 -24.69 -3.20
N ASP A 381 6.44 -24.45 -2.90
CA ASP A 381 7.27 -23.46 -3.59
C ASP A 381 7.48 -23.76 -5.07
N THR A 382 7.18 -24.97 -5.55
CA THR A 382 7.32 -25.32 -6.97
C THR A 382 6.09 -24.95 -7.79
N ASN A 383 4.89 -25.20 -7.26
CA ASN A 383 3.61 -25.01 -7.98
C ASN A 383 2.87 -23.73 -7.58
N SER A 384 3.32 -23.02 -6.55
CA SER A 384 2.64 -21.83 -6.04
C SER A 384 3.58 -20.67 -5.71
N PHE A 385 3.00 -19.50 -5.47
CA PHE A 385 3.67 -18.31 -4.94
C PHE A 385 2.73 -17.53 -4.00
N ASP A 386 3.31 -16.72 -3.12
CA ASP A 386 2.55 -15.85 -2.21
C ASP A 386 2.11 -14.57 -2.95
N TYR A 387 0.85 -14.17 -2.78
CA TYR A 387 0.31 -12.93 -3.36
C TYR A 387 1.14 -11.70 -2.97
N MET A 388 1.71 -11.67 -1.76
CA MET A 388 2.53 -10.55 -1.32
C MET A 388 3.84 -10.43 -2.10
N ASP A 389 4.43 -11.55 -2.53
CA ASP A 389 5.62 -11.53 -3.39
C ASP A 389 5.31 -10.92 -4.75
N LEU A 390 4.12 -11.23 -5.31
CA LEU A 390 3.65 -10.61 -6.54
C LEU A 390 3.47 -9.10 -6.36
N MET A 391 2.77 -8.68 -5.29
CA MET A 391 2.55 -7.26 -5.02
C MET A 391 3.86 -6.50 -4.80
N ASN A 392 4.80 -7.07 -4.06
CA ASN A 392 6.14 -6.52 -3.88
C ASN A 392 6.88 -6.39 -5.21
N SER A 393 6.80 -7.39 -6.10
CA SER A 393 7.42 -7.31 -7.43
C SER A 393 6.82 -6.22 -8.31
N MET A 394 5.51 -5.99 -8.22
CA MET A 394 4.83 -4.92 -8.97
C MET A 394 5.19 -3.54 -8.43
N ILE A 395 5.28 -3.40 -7.10
CA ILE A 395 5.76 -2.17 -6.46
C ILE A 395 7.22 -1.91 -6.88
N GLN A 396 8.08 -2.94 -6.89
CA GLN A 396 9.45 -2.83 -7.37
C GLN A 396 9.50 -2.39 -8.84
N ALA A 397 8.68 -2.98 -9.73
CA ALA A 397 8.64 -2.63 -11.15
C ALA A 397 8.18 -1.19 -11.44
N SER A 398 7.49 -0.55 -10.49
CA SER A 398 7.02 0.84 -10.61
C SER A 398 8.00 1.89 -10.06
N ARG A 399 9.07 1.47 -9.37
CA ARG A 399 10.12 2.39 -8.91
C ARG A 399 11.13 2.64 -10.02
N PRO A 400 11.67 3.86 -10.17
CA PRO A 400 12.70 4.11 -11.14
C PRO A 400 13.97 3.37 -10.74
N GLU A 401 14.42 2.49 -11.64
CA GLU A 401 15.72 1.82 -11.59
C GLU A 401 16.88 2.81 -11.42
N ARG A 402 16.69 4.05 -11.88
CA ARG A 402 17.68 5.12 -11.82
C ARG A 402 17.17 6.34 -11.07
N LEU A 403 17.91 6.75 -10.05
CA LEU A 403 17.74 8.03 -9.37
C LEU A 403 18.75 9.02 -9.97
N ALA A 404 18.29 9.81 -10.95
CA ALA A 404 19.16 10.72 -11.70
C ALA A 404 18.43 11.97 -12.19
N GLY A 405 19.10 13.10 -12.10
CA GLY A 405 18.73 14.36 -12.74
C GLY A 405 19.68 14.75 -13.88
N GLN A 406 19.52 15.97 -14.39
CA GLN A 406 20.43 16.54 -15.40
C GLN A 406 21.84 16.78 -14.83
N ASP A 407 21.93 17.02 -13.52
CA ASP A 407 23.17 17.20 -12.77
C ASP A 407 23.07 16.52 -11.38
N SER A 408 24.10 16.71 -10.55
CA SER A 408 24.14 16.15 -9.19
C SER A 408 23.16 16.80 -8.22
N TYR A 409 22.76 18.06 -8.45
CA TYR A 409 21.79 18.75 -7.59
C TYR A 409 20.38 18.19 -7.81
N MET A 410 19.98 18.03 -9.07
CA MET A 410 18.71 17.40 -9.41
C MET A 410 18.72 15.90 -9.06
N THR A 411 19.86 15.22 -9.19
CA THR A 411 20.03 13.84 -8.69
C THR A 411 19.80 13.78 -7.17
N ALA A 412 20.43 14.68 -6.40
CA ALA A 412 20.24 14.76 -4.96
C ALA A 412 18.78 15.05 -4.57
N ARG A 413 18.09 15.95 -5.28
CA ARG A 413 16.65 16.17 -5.10
C ARG A 413 15.85 14.89 -5.34
N ARG A 414 16.08 14.15 -6.43
CA ARG A 414 15.35 12.89 -6.70
C ARG A 414 15.62 11.82 -5.65
N ILE A 415 16.85 11.76 -5.13
CA ILE A 415 17.19 10.88 -4.01
C ILE A 415 16.45 11.32 -2.74
N ALA A 416 16.34 12.62 -2.48
CA ALA A 416 15.57 13.16 -1.36
C ALA A 416 14.06 12.87 -1.50
N GLU A 417 13.48 12.98 -2.70
CA GLU A 417 12.07 12.62 -2.97
C GLU A 417 11.80 11.13 -2.69
N GLU A 418 12.73 10.26 -3.10
CA GLU A 418 12.66 8.83 -2.78
C GLU A 418 12.85 8.59 -1.27
N TYR A 419 13.71 9.37 -0.62
CA TYR A 419 13.94 9.29 0.81
C TYR A 419 12.69 9.68 1.60
N ASN A 420 12.05 10.80 1.26
CA ASN A 420 10.81 11.28 1.86
C ASN A 420 10.07 12.26 0.93
N GLY A 421 9.09 11.79 0.15
CA GLY A 421 8.24 12.65 -0.68
C GLY A 421 7.08 13.33 0.07
N GLY A 422 7.11 13.34 1.40
CA GLY A 422 6.14 14.01 2.27
C GLY A 422 6.77 15.11 3.11
N GLN A 423 6.00 15.64 4.07
CA GLN A 423 6.50 16.66 4.99
C GLN A 423 7.71 16.16 5.81
N CYS A 424 8.73 17.01 5.94
CA CYS A 424 10.01 16.71 6.56
C CYS A 424 10.18 17.51 7.86
N ASP A 425 10.47 16.81 8.96
CA ASP A 425 10.79 17.46 10.25
C ASP A 425 12.22 18.02 10.28
N THR A 426 13.16 17.40 9.56
CA THR A 426 14.54 17.84 9.45
C THR A 426 15.05 17.69 8.02
N ILE A 427 15.83 18.67 7.53
CA ILE A 427 16.48 18.65 6.22
C ILE A 427 17.96 19.00 6.39
N ILE A 428 18.87 18.25 5.75
CA ILE A 428 20.31 18.47 5.83
C ILE A 428 20.79 19.09 4.51
N LEU A 429 21.52 20.20 4.60
CA LEU A 429 22.16 20.88 3.47
C LEU A 429 23.67 20.70 3.55
N VAL A 430 24.26 20.17 2.47
CA VAL A 430 25.71 19.96 2.35
C VAL A 430 26.23 20.50 1.03
N SER A 431 27.50 20.90 0.97
CA SER A 431 28.06 21.42 -0.28
C SER A 431 28.22 20.33 -1.34
N GLY A 432 27.76 20.60 -2.55
CA GLY A 432 28.06 19.78 -3.73
C GLY A 432 29.48 19.95 -4.28
N LEU A 433 30.26 20.89 -3.72
CA LEU A 433 31.59 21.29 -4.22
C LEU A 433 32.75 20.67 -3.42
N ASN A 434 32.48 20.09 -2.25
CA ASN A 434 33.48 19.48 -1.37
C ASN A 434 32.95 18.16 -0.78
N PHE A 435 33.72 17.08 -0.91
CA PHE A 435 33.30 15.74 -0.48
C PHE A 435 33.38 15.55 1.04
N ALA A 436 34.37 16.15 1.70
CA ALA A 436 34.76 15.78 3.07
C ALA A 436 33.65 16.09 4.10
N ASP A 437 33.03 17.26 3.98
CA ASP A 437 31.97 17.70 4.90
C ASP A 437 30.66 16.92 4.68
N ALA A 438 30.42 16.45 3.45
CA ALA A 438 29.21 15.74 3.10
C ALA A 438 29.26 14.24 3.46
N LEU A 439 30.46 13.63 3.50
CA LEU A 439 30.63 12.21 3.86
C LEU A 439 30.13 11.86 5.27
N SER A 440 30.25 12.77 6.23
CA SER A 440 29.81 12.53 7.61
C SER A 440 28.31 12.70 7.80
N SER A 441 27.59 13.29 6.83
CA SER A 441 26.17 13.68 6.97
C SER A 441 25.20 12.50 7.08
N SER A 442 25.55 11.34 6.53
CA SER A 442 24.66 10.17 6.43
C SER A 442 24.23 9.62 7.79
N ILE A 443 25.05 9.81 8.84
CA ILE A 443 24.71 9.35 10.19
C ILE A 443 23.56 10.16 10.78
N LEU A 444 23.60 11.49 10.61
CA LEU A 444 22.51 12.39 11.01
C LEU A 444 21.27 12.18 10.13
N SER A 445 21.46 11.93 8.83
CA SER A 445 20.35 11.64 7.91
C SER A 445 19.49 10.49 8.42
N LYS A 446 20.11 9.37 8.82
CA LYS A 446 19.37 8.23 9.35
C LYS A 446 18.79 8.49 10.73
N GLN A 447 19.56 9.11 11.63
CA GLN A 447 19.15 9.36 13.01
C GLN A 447 17.95 10.33 13.09
N ASP A 448 17.98 11.41 12.31
CA ASP A 448 16.94 12.44 12.28
C ASP A 448 15.86 12.16 11.20
N ASN A 449 15.93 11.01 10.51
CA ASN A 449 15.12 10.69 9.31
C ASN A 449 15.08 11.87 8.31
N ALA A 450 16.25 12.48 8.08
CA ALA A 450 16.40 13.71 7.31
C ALA A 450 17.00 13.42 5.92
N PRO A 451 16.39 13.90 4.82
CA PRO A 451 17.02 13.87 3.51
C PRO A 451 18.25 14.78 3.47
N VAL A 452 19.22 14.42 2.62
CA VAL A 452 20.42 15.22 2.35
C VAL A 452 20.30 15.86 0.97
N LEU A 453 20.38 17.19 0.92
CA LEU A 453 20.37 17.98 -0.30
C LEU A 453 21.75 18.58 -0.55
N LEU A 454 22.15 18.60 -1.82
CA LEU A 454 23.37 19.29 -2.25
C LEU A 454 23.06 20.75 -2.54
N VAL A 455 23.94 21.65 -2.09
CA VAL A 455 23.89 23.09 -2.39
C VAL A 455 25.16 23.56 -3.08
N GLY A 456 25.02 24.54 -3.97
CA GLY A 456 26.11 25.21 -4.69
C GLY A 456 26.85 26.25 -3.85
N ALA A 457 27.64 27.10 -4.51
CA ALA A 457 28.35 28.19 -3.85
C ALA A 457 27.39 29.31 -3.41
N THR A 458 26.31 29.51 -4.15
CA THR A 458 25.27 30.51 -3.87
C THR A 458 23.88 29.88 -3.81
N VAL A 459 22.91 30.66 -3.30
CA VAL A 459 21.50 30.26 -3.22
C VAL A 459 20.94 30.03 -4.62
N GLU A 460 21.33 30.87 -5.59
CA GLU A 460 20.89 30.78 -6.98
C GLU A 460 21.35 29.46 -7.65
N ASP A 461 22.56 28.99 -7.32
CA ASP A 461 23.09 27.71 -7.80
C ASP A 461 22.45 26.49 -7.10
N SER A 462 21.51 26.70 -6.17
CA SER A 462 20.94 25.68 -5.29
C SER A 462 19.43 25.49 -5.47
N GLN A 463 18.89 25.89 -6.62
CA GLN A 463 17.44 25.87 -6.88
C GLN A 463 16.80 24.50 -6.63
N GLU A 464 17.48 23.40 -6.98
CA GLU A 464 16.95 22.04 -6.75
C GLU A 464 16.76 21.71 -5.27
N ALA A 465 17.62 22.24 -4.40
CA ALA A 465 17.45 22.09 -2.96
C ALA A 465 16.28 22.94 -2.46
N PHE A 466 16.17 24.20 -2.90
CA PHE A 466 15.08 25.09 -2.48
C PHE A 466 13.71 24.68 -3.02
N ASP A 467 13.65 24.08 -4.21
CA ASP A 467 12.42 23.48 -4.75
C ASP A 467 11.93 22.34 -3.84
N TYR A 468 12.83 21.45 -3.42
CA TYR A 468 12.50 20.38 -2.48
C TYR A 468 11.98 20.95 -1.15
N ILE A 469 12.69 21.94 -0.60
CA ILE A 469 12.33 22.61 0.65
C ILE A 469 10.93 23.22 0.55
N ALA A 470 10.63 23.93 -0.54
CA ALA A 470 9.33 24.56 -0.73
C ALA A 470 8.17 23.56 -0.78
N MET A 471 8.40 22.32 -1.23
CA MET A 471 7.39 21.27 -1.30
C MET A 471 7.22 20.50 0.02
N HIS A 472 8.31 20.33 0.77
CA HIS A 472 8.38 19.34 1.85
C HIS A 472 8.70 19.92 3.23
N ALA A 473 9.04 21.20 3.35
CA ALA A 473 9.25 21.85 4.64
C ALA A 473 8.01 22.62 5.11
N ASN A 474 7.89 22.73 6.44
CA ASN A 474 6.91 23.55 7.13
C ASN A 474 7.65 24.51 8.11
N PRO A 475 6.95 25.47 8.75
CA PRO A 475 7.61 26.44 9.64
C PRO A 475 8.41 25.85 10.81
N ASP A 476 8.09 24.63 11.24
CA ASP A 476 8.77 23.93 12.34
C ASP A 476 9.95 23.06 11.86
N THR A 477 10.12 22.89 10.53
CA THR A 477 11.22 22.10 9.95
C THR A 477 12.57 22.64 10.40
N LYS A 478 13.41 21.73 10.92
CA LYS A 478 14.79 21.99 11.31
C LYS A 478 15.73 21.84 10.11
N PHE A 479 16.57 22.82 9.88
CA PHE A 479 17.60 22.77 8.85
C PHE A 479 18.97 22.54 9.51
N ILE A 480 19.73 21.57 9.01
CA ILE A 480 21.10 21.32 9.43
C ILE A 480 22.03 21.64 8.27
N ILE A 481 22.81 22.70 8.38
CA ILE A 481 23.84 23.06 7.38
C ILE A 481 25.17 22.46 7.82
N ILE A 482 25.76 21.59 7.01
CA ILE A 482 27.08 21.01 7.29
C ILE A 482 28.12 21.65 6.38
N GLY A 483 29.03 22.42 6.98
CA GLY A 483 30.07 23.16 6.28
C GLY A 483 30.20 24.59 6.78
N GLY A 484 31.43 25.11 6.72
CA GLY A 484 31.73 26.49 7.12
C GLY A 484 31.17 27.55 6.16
N THR A 485 31.14 28.80 6.63
CA THR A 485 30.63 29.96 5.87
C THR A 485 31.43 30.27 4.60
N GLY A 486 32.66 29.76 4.49
CA GLY A 486 33.49 29.89 3.30
C GLY A 486 33.07 28.99 2.13
N ILE A 487 32.25 27.96 2.37
CA ILE A 487 31.75 27.04 1.33
C ILE A 487 30.23 27.16 1.17
N ILE A 488 29.49 27.25 2.28
CA ILE A 488 28.05 27.52 2.26
C ILE A 488 27.85 28.87 2.92
N SER A 489 27.67 29.92 2.11
CA SER A 489 27.63 31.30 2.61
C SER A 489 26.47 31.55 3.59
N PRO A 490 26.54 32.59 4.45
CA PRO A 490 25.42 33.00 5.33
C PRO A 490 24.13 33.37 4.59
N ALA A 491 24.16 33.51 3.25
CA ALA A 491 22.99 33.81 2.45
C ALA A 491 21.96 32.66 2.45
N PHE A 492 22.40 31.41 2.69
CA PHE A 492 21.50 30.26 2.78
C PHE A 492 20.59 30.36 4.02
N GLU A 493 21.15 30.69 5.19
CA GLU A 493 20.34 30.93 6.39
C GLU A 493 19.40 32.12 6.22
N ALA A 494 19.86 33.17 5.54
CA ALA A 494 19.05 34.35 5.26
C ALA A 494 17.87 34.01 4.33
N GLU A 495 18.07 33.19 3.30
CA GLU A 495 16.99 32.76 2.40
C GLU A 495 15.99 31.84 3.12
N LEU A 496 16.47 30.85 3.88
CA LEU A 496 15.61 30.00 4.71
C LEU A 496 14.76 30.83 5.70
N SER A 497 15.38 31.81 6.36
CA SER A 497 14.68 32.70 7.29
C SER A 497 13.62 33.56 6.58
N LYS A 498 13.93 34.03 5.37
CA LYS A 498 13.00 34.81 4.52
C LYS A 498 11.78 33.99 4.10
N ASP A 499 11.97 32.69 3.86
CA ASP A 499 10.90 31.74 3.53
C ASP A 499 10.09 31.27 4.76
N GLY A 500 10.43 31.77 5.96
CA GLY A 500 9.70 31.51 7.21
C GLY A 500 10.28 30.39 8.06
N TYR A 501 11.47 29.88 7.73
CA TYR A 501 12.14 28.80 8.46
C TYR A 501 13.19 29.37 9.43
N GLY A 502 12.83 29.43 10.73
CA GLY A 502 13.70 29.99 11.76
C GLY A 502 14.63 29.00 12.46
N ASN A 503 14.42 27.69 12.27
CA ASN A 503 15.14 26.64 12.98
C ASN A 503 16.32 26.12 12.16
N VAL A 504 17.43 26.87 12.16
CA VAL A 504 18.64 26.52 11.38
C VAL A 504 19.82 26.29 12.32
N ASP A 505 20.45 25.11 12.22
CA ASP A 505 21.65 24.72 12.94
C ASP A 505 22.80 24.51 11.96
N ARG A 506 23.97 25.13 12.21
CA ARG A 506 25.15 24.99 11.35
C ARG A 506 26.23 24.19 12.08
N LEU A 507 26.57 23.03 11.52
CA LEU A 507 27.67 22.19 11.97
C LEU A 507 28.90 22.51 11.12
N SER A 508 29.89 23.16 11.73
CA SER A 508 31.11 23.55 11.04
C SER A 508 32.29 23.67 11.99
N GLY A 509 33.49 23.51 11.44
CA GLY A 509 34.75 23.73 12.12
C GLY A 509 35.69 24.61 11.30
N VAL A 510 36.90 24.85 11.82
CA VAL A 510 37.94 25.62 11.12
C VAL A 510 38.47 24.89 9.88
N ASP A 511 38.29 23.57 9.82
CA ASP A 511 38.62 22.72 8.70
C ASP A 511 37.65 21.53 8.58
N ARG A 512 37.93 20.63 7.63
CA ARG A 512 37.13 19.43 7.37
C ARG A 512 37.13 18.43 8.53
N TYR A 513 38.22 18.38 9.30
CA TYR A 513 38.36 17.45 10.42
C TYR A 513 37.48 17.90 11.59
N GLU A 514 37.52 19.19 11.91
CA GLU A 514 36.65 19.80 12.93
C GLU A 514 35.17 19.78 12.51
N THR A 515 34.87 19.99 11.22
CA THR A 515 33.49 19.88 10.71
C THR A 515 32.96 18.46 10.85
N ALA A 516 33.74 17.44 10.48
CA ALA A 516 33.36 16.05 10.69
C ALA A 516 33.12 15.73 12.18
N MET A 517 33.97 16.26 13.08
CA MET A 517 33.78 16.09 14.51
C MET A 517 32.53 16.81 15.06
N ALA A 518 32.16 17.96 14.51
CA ALA A 518 30.90 18.64 14.87
C ALA A 518 29.67 17.78 14.51
N VAL A 519 29.73 17.04 13.39
CA VAL A 519 28.69 16.08 13.00
C VAL A 519 28.64 14.88 13.96
N VAL A 520 29.81 14.33 14.32
CA VAL A 520 29.92 13.22 15.28
C VAL A 520 29.37 13.62 16.66
N ASP A 521 29.70 14.82 17.14
CA ASP A 521 29.18 15.34 18.40
C ASP A 521 27.65 15.48 18.36
N LYS A 522 27.12 16.00 17.24
CA LYS A 522 25.68 16.17 17.06
C LYS A 522 24.95 14.83 17.05
N ALA A 523 25.54 13.82 16.42
CA ALA A 523 24.98 12.47 16.36
C ALA A 523 24.92 11.80 17.74
N ASN A 524 25.83 12.19 18.66
CA ASN A 524 25.85 11.70 20.04
C ASN A 524 25.85 10.16 20.11
N ILE A 525 26.77 9.54 19.38
CA ILE A 525 26.87 8.09 19.23
C ILE A 525 27.27 7.41 20.55
N GLU A 526 26.58 6.31 20.86
CA GLU A 526 26.84 5.51 22.06
C GLU A 526 28.28 4.98 22.12
N PRO A 527 28.94 5.03 23.31
CA PRO A 527 30.25 4.43 23.50
C PRO A 527 30.28 2.94 23.13
N GLY A 528 31.41 2.47 22.60
CA GLY A 528 31.58 1.11 22.10
C GLY A 528 31.17 0.90 20.65
N THR A 529 30.44 1.85 20.03
CA THR A 529 30.10 1.77 18.59
C THR A 529 31.38 1.75 17.75
N PRO A 530 31.53 0.81 16.78
CA PRO A 530 32.65 0.83 15.85
C PRO A 530 32.76 2.14 15.07
N VAL A 531 33.98 2.54 14.73
CA VAL A 531 34.25 3.79 14.00
C VAL A 531 34.96 3.51 12.69
N VAL A 532 34.75 4.39 11.71
CA VAL A 532 35.42 4.31 10.41
C VAL A 532 36.38 5.48 10.27
N VAL A 533 37.64 5.21 9.96
CA VAL A 533 38.69 6.22 9.77
C VAL A 533 39.06 6.27 8.29
N VAL A 534 38.95 7.46 7.69
CA VAL A 534 39.29 7.70 6.27
C VAL A 534 40.18 8.92 6.13
N SER A 535 40.92 8.98 5.03
CA SER A 535 41.66 10.20 4.67
C SER A 535 40.69 11.33 4.37
N GLY A 536 40.87 12.47 5.03
CA GLY A 536 40.20 13.72 4.69
C GLY A 536 40.78 14.38 3.45
N GLU A 537 41.95 13.95 2.95
CA GLU A 537 42.69 14.61 1.87
C GLU A 537 42.36 14.04 0.49
N SER A 538 41.87 12.79 0.43
CA SER A 538 41.62 12.06 -0.81
C SER A 538 40.30 11.29 -0.75
N PHE A 539 39.40 11.56 -1.70
CA PHE A 539 38.05 11.00 -1.72
C PHE A 539 37.91 9.53 -2.18
N PRO A 540 38.78 8.91 -3.02
CA PRO A 540 38.49 7.59 -3.59
C PRO A 540 38.25 6.48 -2.56
N ASP A 541 39.10 6.40 -1.55
CA ASP A 541 38.94 5.43 -0.46
C ASP A 541 37.81 5.86 0.49
N ALA A 542 37.65 7.17 0.72
CA ALA A 542 36.58 7.71 1.56
C ALA A 542 35.18 7.44 0.98
N LEU A 543 35.03 7.48 -0.35
CA LEU A 543 33.79 7.11 -1.05
C LEU A 543 33.49 5.62 -0.90
N SER A 544 34.51 4.77 -0.81
CA SER A 544 34.33 3.33 -0.57
C SER A 544 33.79 3.04 0.84
N ALA A 545 34.12 3.90 1.81
CA ALA A 545 33.59 3.80 3.18
C ALA A 545 32.10 4.12 3.27
N VAL A 546 31.51 4.77 2.26
CA VAL A 546 30.08 5.09 2.22
C VAL A 546 29.24 3.81 2.35
N SER A 547 29.68 2.66 1.88
CA SER A 547 28.91 1.42 2.03
C SER A 547 28.75 0.99 3.51
N LEU A 548 29.65 1.43 4.41
CA LEU A 548 29.56 1.18 5.86
C LEU A 548 28.52 2.06 6.56
N VAL A 549 27.97 3.08 5.90
CA VAL A 549 26.89 3.91 6.48
C VAL A 549 25.64 3.07 6.79
N ALA A 550 25.45 1.96 6.09
CA ALA A 550 24.43 0.96 6.40
C ALA A 550 24.49 0.47 7.87
N LYS A 551 25.69 0.47 8.46
CA LYS A 551 25.96 0.05 9.85
C LYS A 551 25.87 1.18 10.88
N GLN A 552 25.68 2.44 10.44
CA GLN A 552 25.66 3.64 11.30
C GLN A 552 26.95 3.89 12.07
N TYR A 553 28.10 3.51 11.52
CA TYR A 553 29.38 3.81 12.15
C TYR A 553 29.78 5.26 11.85
N PRO A 554 30.19 6.07 12.85
CA PRO A 554 30.66 7.42 12.61
C PRO A 554 31.95 7.41 11.78
N ILE A 555 32.01 8.32 10.80
CA ILE A 555 33.18 8.51 9.93
C ILE A 555 34.05 9.62 10.52
N LEU A 556 35.30 9.27 10.82
CA LEU A 556 36.34 10.16 11.33
C LEU A 556 37.34 10.46 10.22
N LEU A 557 37.59 11.74 9.97
CA LEU A 557 38.56 12.19 8.96
C LEU A 557 39.94 12.38 9.59
N VAL A 558 40.99 11.96 8.87
CA VAL A 558 42.40 12.15 9.28
C VAL A 558 43.26 12.65 8.11
N SER A 559 44.38 13.31 8.41
CA SER A 559 45.41 13.59 7.40
C SER A 559 46.26 12.34 7.18
N HIS A 560 47.00 12.27 6.05
CA HIS A 560 47.89 11.15 5.76
C HIS A 560 48.83 10.78 6.92
N ASN A 561 49.45 11.77 7.56
CA ASN A 561 50.46 11.57 8.61
C ASN A 561 50.06 12.10 9.99
N GLU A 562 48.84 12.62 10.13
CA GLU A 562 48.40 13.28 11.36
C GLU A 562 46.98 12.84 11.74
N LEU A 563 46.84 12.41 12.99
CA LEU A 563 45.57 12.16 13.65
C LEU A 563 45.15 13.46 14.36
N PRO A 564 44.06 14.14 13.95
CA PRO A 564 43.63 15.39 14.57
C PRO A 564 43.32 15.22 16.06
N GLU A 565 43.57 16.26 16.86
CA GLU A 565 43.48 16.17 18.32
C GLU A 565 42.06 15.82 18.81
N ARG A 566 41.03 16.36 18.14
CA ARG A 566 39.64 16.00 18.42
C ARG A 566 39.31 14.54 18.11
N THR A 567 39.89 13.99 17.05
CA THR A 567 39.76 12.56 16.72
C THR A 567 40.42 11.70 17.80
N LYS A 568 41.62 12.08 18.30
CA LYS A 568 42.26 11.37 19.42
C LYS A 568 41.38 11.37 20.66
N THR A 569 40.88 12.54 21.02
CA THR A 569 40.01 12.72 22.20
C THR A 569 38.75 11.87 22.09
N TYR A 570 38.14 11.83 20.90
CA TYR A 570 36.97 11.01 20.63
C TYR A 570 37.26 9.52 20.73
N LEU A 571 38.37 9.02 20.17
CA LEU A 571 38.75 7.60 20.28
C LEU A 571 38.93 7.17 21.74
N LEU A 572 39.55 8.02 22.57
CA LEU A 572 39.75 7.77 24.00
C LEU A 572 38.42 7.72 24.79
N SER A 573 37.48 8.62 24.49
CA SER A 573 36.22 8.72 25.22
C SER A 573 35.17 7.71 24.74
N SER A 574 35.05 7.51 23.44
CA SER A 574 34.07 6.61 22.81
C SER A 574 34.40 5.13 23.01
N LYS A 575 35.69 4.78 23.19
CA LYS A 575 36.17 3.39 23.40
C LYS A 575 35.54 2.41 22.40
N PRO A 576 35.74 2.61 21.09
CA PRO A 576 35.03 1.83 20.08
C PRO A 576 35.39 0.34 20.15
N ALA A 577 34.44 -0.54 19.83
CA ALA A 577 34.70 -1.98 19.79
C ALA A 577 35.63 -2.37 18.61
N ALA A 578 35.55 -1.62 17.50
CA ALA A 578 36.42 -1.78 16.35
C ALA A 578 36.71 -0.43 15.68
N VAL A 579 37.88 -0.34 15.04
CA VAL A 579 38.28 0.80 14.20
C VAL A 579 38.59 0.29 12.80
N TYR A 580 37.75 0.66 11.83
CA TYR A 580 37.96 0.33 10.42
C TYR A 580 38.71 1.44 9.72
N ILE A 581 39.98 1.22 9.37
CA ILE A 581 40.76 2.17 8.58
C ILE A 581 40.53 1.87 7.10
N VAL A 582 39.79 2.73 6.40
CA VAL A 582 39.49 2.53 4.97
C VAL A 582 40.49 3.31 4.12
N GLY A 583 41.27 2.57 3.35
CA GLY A 583 42.33 3.08 2.48
C GLY A 583 43.72 2.56 2.84
N GLY A 584 44.59 2.52 1.82
CA GLY A 584 45.96 2.04 1.96
C GLY A 584 46.84 2.97 2.80
N THR A 585 48.09 2.56 3.04
CA THR A 585 49.06 3.38 3.80
C THR A 585 49.42 4.70 3.12
N ALA A 586 49.20 4.82 1.81
CA ALA A 586 49.30 6.07 1.08
C ALA A 586 48.18 7.08 1.40
N ALA A 587 47.02 6.61 1.86
CA ALA A 587 45.89 7.46 2.24
C ALA A 587 45.90 7.76 3.75
N VAL A 588 46.14 6.73 4.57
CA VAL A 588 46.27 6.82 6.04
C VAL A 588 47.53 6.06 6.44
N SER A 589 48.58 6.79 6.82
CA SER A 589 49.90 6.20 7.10
C SER A 589 49.86 5.14 8.20
N GLN A 590 50.88 4.28 8.21
CA GLN A 590 51.08 3.32 9.28
C GLN A 590 51.33 3.99 10.64
N SER A 591 51.87 5.22 10.64
CA SER A 591 52.03 6.02 11.86
C SER A 591 50.68 6.38 12.49
N VAL A 592 49.70 6.78 11.67
CA VAL A 592 48.35 7.08 12.16
C VAL A 592 47.66 5.82 12.70
N GLU A 593 47.79 4.68 12.00
CA GLU A 593 47.28 3.39 12.49
C GLU A 593 47.89 2.99 13.84
N ALA A 594 49.21 3.14 14.01
CA ALA A 594 49.87 2.86 15.28
C ALA A 594 49.36 3.76 16.41
N GLN A 595 49.12 5.05 16.15
CA GLN A 595 48.52 5.97 17.12
C GLN A 595 47.08 5.55 17.50
N ILE A 596 46.28 5.12 16.54
CA ILE A 596 44.93 4.61 16.79
C ILE A 596 44.97 3.38 17.70
N GLN A 597 45.88 2.42 17.44
CA GLN A 597 46.05 1.22 18.26
C GLN A 597 46.47 1.56 19.70
N GLU A 598 47.31 2.58 19.89
CA GLU A 598 47.71 3.05 21.22
C GLU A 598 46.56 3.72 21.98
N LEU A 599 45.73 4.51 21.30
CA LEU A 599 44.61 5.24 21.90
C LEU A 599 43.39 4.34 22.17
N ALA A 600 43.20 3.29 21.38
CA ALA A 600 42.09 2.34 21.49
C ALA A 600 42.59 0.89 21.63
N PRO A 601 43.33 0.55 22.70
CA PRO A 601 44.01 -0.75 22.83
C PRO A 601 43.05 -1.95 22.97
N SER A 602 41.78 -1.69 23.30
CA SER A 602 40.74 -2.72 23.39
C SER A 602 39.95 -2.90 22.10
N ALA A 603 40.15 -2.03 21.10
CA ALA A 603 39.42 -2.09 19.84
C ALA A 603 40.10 -3.06 18.86
N GLU A 604 39.32 -3.77 18.06
CA GLU A 604 39.85 -4.44 16.87
C GLU A 604 40.18 -3.38 15.81
N VAL A 605 41.46 -3.16 15.52
CA VAL A 605 41.88 -2.24 14.45
C VAL A 605 42.09 -3.02 13.16
N LYS A 606 41.25 -2.74 12.15
CA LYS A 606 41.24 -3.45 10.87
C LYS A 606 41.37 -2.47 9.71
N ARG A 607 42.40 -2.65 8.88
CA ARG A 607 42.57 -1.87 7.65
C ARG A 607 41.87 -2.56 6.47
N LEU A 608 40.96 -1.83 5.83
CA LEU A 608 40.24 -2.24 4.63
C LEU A 608 40.83 -1.47 3.44
N ALA A 609 41.66 -2.13 2.63
CA ALA A 609 42.40 -1.49 1.57
C ALA A 609 42.71 -2.46 0.42
N GLY A 610 42.80 -1.92 -0.79
CA GLY A 610 43.32 -2.64 -1.96
C GLY A 610 44.19 -1.76 -2.85
N ASN A 611 44.57 -2.28 -4.02
CA ASN A 611 45.45 -1.57 -4.96
C ASN A 611 44.73 -0.43 -5.68
N THR A 612 43.42 -0.52 -5.82
CA THR A 612 42.55 0.48 -6.44
C THR A 612 41.36 0.79 -5.54
N ARG A 613 40.66 1.90 -5.82
CA ARG A 613 39.41 2.25 -5.12
C ARG A 613 38.34 1.15 -5.17
N PHE A 614 38.32 0.35 -6.23
CA PHE A 614 37.38 -0.76 -6.38
C PHE A 614 37.79 -1.97 -5.53
N ASP A 615 39.09 -2.19 -5.34
CA ASP A 615 39.60 -3.22 -4.43
C ASP A 615 39.37 -2.81 -2.97
N THR A 616 39.59 -1.53 -2.63
CA THR A 616 39.23 -0.97 -1.31
C THR A 616 37.73 -1.12 -1.05
N ALA A 617 36.87 -0.75 -2.01
CA ALA A 617 35.43 -0.99 -1.91
C ALA A 617 35.11 -2.48 -1.70
N GLY A 618 35.75 -3.39 -2.43
CA GLY A 618 35.63 -4.83 -2.21
C GLY A 618 35.93 -5.28 -0.78
N ALA A 619 37.02 -4.76 -0.20
CA ALA A 619 37.37 -5.03 1.20
C ALA A 619 36.37 -4.43 2.20
N VAL A 620 35.67 -3.37 1.82
CA VAL A 620 34.56 -2.82 2.61
C VAL A 620 33.31 -3.70 2.50
N LEU A 621 32.97 -4.15 1.29
CA LEU A 621 31.79 -4.99 1.04
C LEU A 621 31.83 -6.31 1.82
N SER A 622 33.01 -6.86 2.11
CA SER A 622 33.14 -8.06 2.94
C SER A 622 32.70 -7.89 4.40
N GLU A 623 32.55 -6.64 4.88
CA GLU A 623 32.07 -6.34 6.23
C GLU A 623 30.54 -6.10 6.29
N LEU A 624 29.87 -6.10 5.12
CA LEU A 624 28.45 -5.78 5.02
C LEU A 624 27.55 -7.01 5.22
N SER A 625 26.26 -6.73 5.44
CA SER A 625 25.23 -7.76 5.55
C SER A 625 25.07 -8.53 4.24
N THR A 626 24.61 -9.77 4.34
CA THR A 626 24.33 -10.66 3.20
C THR A 626 22.87 -10.65 2.75
N ASN A 627 22.02 -9.76 3.30
CA ASN A 627 20.62 -9.67 2.89
C ASN A 627 20.09 -8.23 2.76
N PRO A 628 20.66 -7.40 1.88
CA PRO A 628 20.13 -6.07 1.60
C PRO A 628 18.82 -6.14 0.80
N GLY A 629 17.96 -5.13 0.94
CA GLY A 629 16.74 -5.01 0.13
C GLY A 629 17.01 -4.33 -1.22
N THR A 630 17.96 -3.40 -1.22
CA THR A 630 18.39 -2.65 -2.42
C THR A 630 19.91 -2.59 -2.49
N ILE A 631 20.46 -2.54 -3.69
CA ILE A 631 21.86 -2.21 -3.97
C ILE A 631 21.89 -0.96 -4.83
N TYR A 632 22.66 0.03 -4.38
CA TYR A 632 22.87 1.25 -5.13
C TYR A 632 24.21 1.21 -5.85
N LEU A 633 24.22 1.41 -7.16
CA LEU A 633 25.42 1.56 -7.97
C LEU A 633 25.77 3.05 -8.08
N ALA A 634 27.02 3.40 -7.81
CA ALA A 634 27.51 4.78 -7.90
C ALA A 634 28.85 4.86 -8.64
N ASN A 635 29.10 5.99 -9.29
CA ASN A 635 30.35 6.25 -9.99
C ASN A 635 31.54 6.27 -9.00
N GLY A 636 32.54 5.42 -9.21
CA GLY A 636 33.74 5.40 -8.37
C GLY A 636 34.66 6.62 -8.54
N PHE A 637 34.50 7.43 -9.58
CA PHE A 637 35.36 8.58 -9.88
C PHE A 637 34.72 9.95 -9.59
N ASN A 638 33.43 9.99 -9.29
CA ASN A 638 32.72 11.20 -8.88
C ASN A 638 31.92 10.93 -7.61
N TYR A 639 31.96 11.84 -6.65
CA TYR A 639 31.43 11.60 -5.30
C TYR A 639 30.01 12.11 -5.08
N SER A 640 29.54 13.09 -5.84
CA SER A 640 28.31 13.84 -5.51
C SER A 640 27.06 12.95 -5.46
N ASP A 641 26.82 12.13 -6.49
CA ASP A 641 25.65 11.23 -6.55
C ASP A 641 25.72 10.13 -5.48
N GLY A 642 26.92 9.57 -5.24
CA GLY A 642 27.14 8.55 -4.23
C GLY A 642 26.96 9.09 -2.80
N ILE A 643 27.40 10.33 -2.55
CA ILE A 643 27.20 11.01 -1.26
C ILE A 643 25.73 11.34 -1.04
N ALA A 644 25.02 11.90 -2.02
CA ALA A 644 23.58 12.13 -1.89
C ALA A 644 22.84 10.82 -1.63
N GLY A 645 23.20 9.75 -2.37
CA GLY A 645 22.64 8.42 -2.18
C GLY A 645 22.99 7.74 -0.85
N SER A 646 24.05 8.20 -0.17
CA SER A 646 24.46 7.64 1.13
C SER A 646 23.40 7.80 2.22
N ALA A 647 22.62 8.89 2.16
CA ALA A 647 21.46 9.11 3.02
C ALA A 647 20.45 7.97 2.85
N LEU A 648 20.02 7.72 1.61
CA LEU A 648 19.05 6.70 1.26
C LEU A 648 19.54 5.28 1.58
N ALA A 649 20.81 5.01 1.30
CA ALA A 649 21.47 3.75 1.67
C ALA A 649 21.50 3.56 3.19
N ALA A 650 21.87 4.60 3.96
CA ALA A 650 21.89 4.56 5.41
C ALA A 650 20.50 4.25 5.98
N LYS A 651 19.45 4.95 5.52
CA LYS A 651 18.06 4.77 5.96
C LYS A 651 17.65 3.31 5.99
N ASN A 652 17.90 2.59 4.90
CA ASN A 652 17.46 1.20 4.74
C ASN A 652 18.50 0.17 5.22
N GLY A 653 19.73 0.59 5.52
CA GLY A 653 20.82 -0.35 5.79
C GLY A 653 21.32 -1.06 4.53
N ASP A 654 21.13 -0.44 3.37
CA ASP A 654 21.48 -0.97 2.06
C ASP A 654 22.90 -0.53 1.64
N PRO A 655 23.66 -1.34 0.88
CA PRO A 655 25.01 -1.01 0.43
C PRO A 655 25.01 -0.11 -0.82
N ILE A 656 26.06 0.71 -0.93
CA ILE A 656 26.46 1.37 -2.19
C ILE A 656 27.67 0.64 -2.77
N LEU A 657 27.60 0.28 -4.04
CA LEU A 657 28.63 -0.42 -4.79
C LEU A 657 29.22 0.53 -5.84
N LEU A 658 30.55 0.63 -5.85
CA LEU A 658 31.24 1.51 -6.80
C LEU A 658 31.46 0.81 -8.15
N ILE A 659 31.27 1.57 -9.23
CA ILE A 659 31.47 1.12 -10.60
C ILE A 659 32.46 2.03 -11.34
N ASN A 660 33.09 1.50 -12.39
CA ASN A 660 33.90 2.29 -13.32
C ASN A 660 33.08 2.55 -14.60
N PRO A 661 32.59 3.78 -14.83
CA PRO A 661 31.73 4.08 -15.98
C PRO A 661 32.46 3.97 -17.32
N SER A 662 33.80 3.96 -17.33
CA SER A 662 34.60 3.81 -18.56
C SER A 662 34.85 2.35 -18.95
N LEU A 663 34.42 1.39 -18.13
CA LEU A 663 34.54 -0.04 -18.42
C LEU A 663 33.19 -0.62 -18.83
N SER A 664 33.24 -1.66 -19.66
CA SER A 664 32.06 -2.41 -20.09
C SER A 664 31.69 -3.57 -19.16
N THR A 665 32.41 -3.74 -18.04
CA THR A 665 32.18 -4.82 -17.07
C THR A 665 32.22 -4.29 -15.65
N LEU A 666 31.44 -4.89 -14.76
CA LEU A 666 31.50 -4.60 -13.32
C LEU A 666 32.92 -4.80 -12.77
N PRO A 667 33.36 -4.01 -11.78
CA PRO A 667 34.57 -4.32 -11.04
C PRO A 667 34.48 -5.72 -10.42
N PRO A 668 35.56 -6.53 -10.42
CA PRO A 668 35.52 -7.91 -9.95
C PRO A 668 34.98 -8.08 -8.51
N ALA A 669 35.31 -7.14 -7.62
CA ALA A 669 34.81 -7.17 -6.25
C ALA A 669 33.30 -6.90 -6.15
N THR A 670 32.78 -5.98 -6.96
CA THR A 670 31.35 -5.70 -7.08
C THR A 670 30.61 -6.94 -7.58
N GLU A 671 31.10 -7.56 -8.65
CA GLU A 671 30.51 -8.80 -9.19
C GLU A 671 30.55 -9.96 -8.18
N ALA A 672 31.65 -10.13 -7.45
CA ALA A 672 31.81 -11.18 -6.44
C ALA A 672 30.83 -11.01 -5.27
N TYR A 673 30.62 -9.76 -4.81
CA TYR A 673 29.63 -9.47 -3.78
C TYR A 673 28.21 -9.80 -4.24
N LEU A 674 27.82 -9.38 -5.46
CA LEU A 674 26.50 -9.70 -6.03
C LEU A 674 26.27 -11.22 -6.16
N LYS A 675 27.29 -11.98 -6.58
CA LYS A 675 27.22 -13.44 -6.63
C LYS A 675 27.05 -14.06 -5.23
N THR A 676 27.74 -13.53 -4.23
CA THR A 676 27.61 -14.00 -2.84
C THR A 676 26.18 -13.81 -2.33
N LEU A 677 25.55 -12.67 -2.63
CA LEU A 677 24.16 -12.40 -2.26
C LEU A 677 23.20 -13.38 -2.93
N ARG A 678 23.33 -13.57 -4.25
CA ARG A 678 22.56 -14.57 -5.00
C ARG A 678 22.71 -15.97 -4.41
N ASP A 679 23.93 -16.40 -4.15
CA ASP A 679 24.23 -17.74 -3.63
C ASP A 679 23.66 -17.95 -2.21
N SER A 680 23.44 -16.86 -1.46
CA SER A 680 22.76 -16.87 -0.16
C SER A 680 21.22 -16.79 -0.25
N GLY A 681 20.65 -16.73 -1.46
CA GLY A 681 19.21 -16.60 -1.70
C GLY A 681 18.67 -15.16 -1.61
N SER A 682 19.54 -14.16 -1.54
CA SER A 682 19.15 -12.74 -1.52
C SER A 682 19.03 -12.19 -2.95
N HIS A 683 17.91 -11.54 -3.24
CA HIS A 683 17.59 -10.94 -4.55
C HIS A 683 17.27 -9.45 -4.40
N PRO A 684 18.27 -8.61 -4.08
CA PRO A 684 18.06 -7.17 -3.91
C PRO A 684 17.72 -6.49 -5.22
N MET A 685 16.98 -5.38 -5.13
CA MET A 685 16.76 -4.48 -6.25
C MET A 685 18.06 -3.74 -6.60
N ILE A 686 18.45 -3.68 -7.88
CA ILE A 686 19.60 -2.88 -8.32
C ILE A 686 19.11 -1.50 -8.75
N ARG A 687 19.75 -0.44 -8.24
CA ARG A 687 19.48 0.94 -8.63
C ARG A 687 20.73 1.71 -8.98
N ALA A 688 20.63 2.63 -9.93
CA ALA A 688 21.70 3.56 -10.26
C ALA A 688 21.52 4.92 -9.57
N LEU A 689 22.60 5.45 -8.99
CA LEU A 689 22.70 6.82 -8.48
C LEU A 689 23.43 7.68 -9.50
N GLY A 690 22.71 8.61 -10.12
CA GLY A 690 23.22 9.46 -11.21
C GLY A 690 22.83 8.99 -12.61
N GLY A 691 23.04 9.84 -13.60
CA GLY A 691 22.67 9.59 -15.01
C GLY A 691 23.49 8.47 -15.67
N GLU A 692 23.16 8.12 -16.91
CA GLU A 692 23.83 7.04 -17.67
C GLU A 692 25.36 7.29 -17.81
N ALA A 693 25.78 8.56 -17.94
CA ALA A 693 27.19 8.91 -17.97
C ALA A 693 27.94 8.62 -16.64
N ALA A 694 27.22 8.66 -15.52
CA ALA A 694 27.78 8.35 -14.20
C ALA A 694 27.73 6.84 -13.92
N VAL A 695 26.62 6.19 -14.29
CA VAL A 695 26.40 4.75 -14.14
C VAL A 695 25.77 4.22 -15.43
N PRO A 696 26.55 3.67 -16.37
CA PRO A 696 26.04 3.17 -17.64
C PRO A 696 24.98 2.07 -17.49
N ASP A 697 23.91 2.11 -18.29
CA ASP A 697 22.83 1.12 -18.26
C ASP A 697 23.37 -0.31 -18.43
N THR A 698 24.35 -0.49 -19.32
CA THR A 698 25.03 -1.79 -19.52
C THR A 698 25.59 -2.41 -18.24
N LEU A 699 26.06 -1.59 -17.28
CA LEU A 699 26.56 -2.09 -15.99
C LEU A 699 25.43 -2.38 -15.01
N VAL A 700 24.31 -1.63 -15.09
CA VAL A 700 23.11 -1.89 -14.29
C VAL A 700 22.46 -3.21 -14.72
N GLU A 701 22.28 -3.41 -16.03
CA GLU A 701 21.76 -4.65 -16.62
C GLU A 701 22.65 -5.85 -16.28
N GLN A 702 23.98 -5.70 -16.32
CA GLN A 702 24.90 -6.75 -15.89
C GLN A 702 24.69 -7.12 -14.42
N ALA A 703 24.58 -6.13 -13.52
CA ALA A 703 24.34 -6.38 -12.11
C ALA A 703 23.01 -7.10 -11.86
N GLN A 704 21.94 -6.73 -12.58
CA GLN A 704 20.64 -7.40 -12.51
C GLN A 704 20.69 -8.84 -13.04
N SER A 705 21.40 -9.05 -14.16
CA SER A 705 21.49 -10.37 -14.79
C SER A 705 22.15 -11.42 -13.91
N ILE A 706 22.95 -11.01 -12.92
CA ILE A 706 23.54 -11.92 -11.93
C ILE A 706 22.44 -12.65 -11.14
N PHE A 707 21.33 -11.98 -10.82
CA PHE A 707 20.23 -12.54 -10.01
C PHE A 707 19.15 -13.24 -10.84
N SER A 708 19.19 -13.13 -12.17
CA SER A 708 18.20 -13.72 -13.08
C SER A 708 18.56 -15.14 -13.57
N ASN A 709 19.76 -15.63 -13.24
CA ASN A 709 20.31 -16.90 -13.73
C ASN A 709 20.36 -18.00 -12.67
#